data_AF-D7EBZ8-F1
#
_entry.id   AF-D7EBZ8-F1
#
_cell.length_a   1.000
_cell.length_b   1.000
_cell.length_c   1.000
_cell.angle_alpha   90.00
_cell.angle_beta   90.00
_cell.angle_gamma   90.00
#
_symmetry.space_group_name_H-M   'P 1'
#
loop_
_entity.id
_entity.type
_entity.pdbx_description
1 polymer ?
#
loop_
_entity_poly.entity_id
_entity_poly.type
_entity_poly.pdbx_seq_one_letter_code
_entity_poly.pdbx_strand_id
1 'polypeptide(L)'
;MKFPDRIFALGGAGKEIAFTLLEQEWVLRNALRPQPVPEDITVTIIDSAQGEKNLDETRINQIIKQKRKLENELRNTDYDIGYLDVKYKLITGDKVKLNSSVDLIGETSVPIITDGIGMDRDKWWIKSEYINENLDFATGVIRKRGLGKALYYKAYAEDDDISNVVDLPENGKVALVVGLGGGTGSGLMIDMARHLKRQQPTTEITLFGVLPNQVEGVKENTNAYATLSELEYLNLINKNLFKNLILLPIDPTNYDGKTGERIKTEKSLKEFDEAAVYSILAYYSTEKMEDPFTNQPKYAPFIIGVPQILRYNVEAIRKSRDAIREILIKKQQSLEAENDLYSSIFRYLENIEKYHPDKLQVQLKEQDINELQERFSNINSLLNLNLFKKLNYQSLSVYTDIIKNAAEQCDSFLEQIDLMGNSVGLVDTKNQVTFVDDLDELLADILEKEITTLTRRKNIIEKEKAIDDNQLRNTIEYLIYTKSGDQVNREMQLQRLQSSYNNFKERKERLKKEFKEKEDYIQSLQEKENDENQQKVREFVQKIQTPVQQYQKIQDSNLETDVTSLVTNLKQFNNNIISAEDDQDIDSISETEILSILEQIRKESKEFNIDVEGDIFKIKESLKKLKQAKKAFLLIHNENVFYKLKSIFKLNEEQQQNSIKNYKKLMAQLNSDAIFTLGASVDNFYSELIFTGQDIINDAIKYREWLESSIYNSMERLLKNPSRDIRDEFINSLKSGDDAEALGSILNKALQMEKTEFNHIKKQEDEIKNELKDLDYKTEIYDLTISLFKNLQNLRTTFTKKIIGFNDDIEKYKKPETDIISLPNVSENYYSYTKTIQPINVFRATGNSNLSESGLLNNQTELQHLKSNLEELVNNTRSQQYTNLKRRKIIQDRRRYEKIKIRLMVTSQAIDQINIGNNLDFHDKFSNAFDLNVSGRSAENPYTSWVESFGGDWDVNIVVFITGIFLDNIQKIVKAGGYRDSYFRCESKVGQDILIYHSFGLDEGYYVRRNKIFNLENKNDAEFFLQDEKKISDELLQNYIDYIDFLNPSSNNSVDLNLYEKGSLG
;
A
#
# COMPACT_ATOMS: atom_id res chain seq x y z
N MET A 1 46.69 8.01 -23.49
CA MET A 1 45.71 8.16 -24.58
C MET A 1 46.21 9.19 -25.58
N LYS A 2 46.12 8.89 -26.88
CA LYS A 2 46.47 9.80 -27.96
C LYS A 2 45.40 9.79 -29.03
N PHE A 3 45.12 10.95 -29.61
CA PHE A 3 44.18 11.12 -30.70
C PHE A 3 44.91 11.40 -32.03
N PRO A 4 44.27 11.12 -33.18
CA PRO A 4 44.65 11.76 -34.43
C PRO A 4 44.32 13.25 -34.39
N ASP A 5 45.10 14.07 -35.10
CA ASP A 5 44.87 15.52 -35.18
C ASP A 5 43.55 15.84 -35.91
N ARG A 6 43.17 14.99 -36.87
CA ARG A 6 41.94 15.11 -37.65
C ARG A 6 41.23 13.77 -37.78
N ILE A 7 39.91 13.77 -37.59
CA ILE A 7 39.03 12.63 -37.87
C ILE A 7 38.03 13.06 -38.94
N PHE A 8 38.09 12.41 -40.10
CA PHE A 8 37.11 12.58 -41.17
C PHE A 8 36.16 11.37 -41.18
N ALA A 9 34.90 11.62 -40.85
CA ALA A 9 33.85 10.61 -40.79
C ALA A 9 32.92 10.75 -41.99
N LEU A 10 32.93 9.75 -42.88
CA LEU A 10 32.28 9.86 -44.18
C LEU A 10 31.08 8.93 -44.34
N GLY A 11 29.94 9.53 -44.67
CA GLY A 11 28.64 8.87 -44.83
C GLY A 11 28.10 8.28 -43.53
N GLY A 12 26.97 7.58 -43.60
CA GLY A 12 26.23 7.11 -42.42
C GLY A 12 27.05 6.31 -41.40
N ALA A 13 27.81 5.29 -41.80
CA ALA A 13 28.58 4.48 -40.85
C ALA A 13 29.73 5.26 -40.19
N GLY A 14 30.43 6.12 -40.95
CA GLY A 14 31.46 6.99 -40.38
C GLY A 14 30.86 8.01 -39.42
N LYS A 15 29.72 8.59 -39.78
CA LYS A 15 28.95 9.54 -38.97
C LYS A 15 28.55 8.94 -37.61
N GLU A 16 27.97 7.74 -37.59
CA GLU A 16 27.57 7.11 -36.33
C GLU A 16 28.76 6.85 -35.40
N ILE A 17 29.87 6.30 -35.91
CA ILE A 17 31.09 6.08 -35.11
C ILE A 17 31.65 7.41 -34.57
N ALA A 18 31.66 8.48 -35.38
CA ALA A 18 32.12 9.79 -34.93
C ALA A 18 31.21 10.40 -33.87
N PHE A 19 29.89 10.26 -34.00
CA PHE A 19 28.99 10.69 -32.93
C PHE A 19 29.17 9.85 -31.67
N THR A 20 29.29 8.54 -31.77
CA THR A 20 29.59 7.69 -30.60
C THR A 20 30.89 8.09 -29.93
N LEU A 21 31.93 8.43 -30.69
CA LEU A 21 33.19 8.96 -30.15
C LEU A 21 32.97 10.25 -29.36
N LEU A 22 32.19 11.19 -29.91
CA LEU A 22 31.96 12.51 -29.33
C LEU A 22 30.93 12.52 -28.19
N GLU A 23 30.03 11.55 -28.14
CA GLU A 23 28.99 11.41 -27.10
C GLU A 23 29.52 10.75 -25.82
N GLN A 24 30.68 10.09 -25.90
CA GLN A 24 31.32 9.48 -24.74
C GLN A 24 32.05 10.52 -23.89
N GLU A 25 31.54 10.77 -22.67
CA GLU A 25 32.11 11.76 -21.75
C GLU A 25 33.61 11.51 -21.47
N TRP A 26 34.01 10.25 -21.28
CA TRP A 26 35.40 9.91 -21.00
C TRP A 26 36.32 10.26 -22.18
N VAL A 27 35.84 10.19 -23.43
CA VAL A 27 36.62 10.61 -24.62
C VAL A 27 36.80 12.13 -24.60
N LEU A 28 35.71 12.88 -24.43
CA LEU A 28 35.76 14.35 -24.34
C LEU A 28 36.66 14.82 -23.19
N ARG A 29 36.55 14.20 -22.02
CA ARG A 29 37.37 14.52 -20.85
C ARG A 29 38.86 14.26 -21.08
N ASN A 30 39.20 13.18 -21.79
CA ASN A 30 40.60 12.91 -22.15
C ASN A 30 41.11 13.88 -23.23
N ALA A 31 40.31 14.21 -24.24
CA ALA A 31 40.65 15.18 -25.27
C ALA A 31 40.90 16.59 -24.72
N LEU A 32 40.11 17.02 -23.73
CA LEU A 32 40.19 18.35 -23.12
C LEU A 32 41.16 18.40 -21.92
N ARG A 33 41.78 17.27 -21.53
CA ARG A 33 42.56 17.17 -20.30
C ARG A 33 43.72 18.20 -20.30
N PRO A 34 43.89 18.99 -19.23
CA PRO A 34 45.01 19.92 -19.14
C PRO A 34 46.36 19.19 -19.23
N GLN A 35 47.24 19.66 -20.11
CA GLN A 35 48.56 19.05 -20.31
C GLN A 35 49.58 20.08 -20.84
N PRO A 36 50.90 19.84 -20.68
CA PRO A 36 51.93 20.81 -21.09
C PRO A 36 51.90 21.20 -22.57
N VAL A 37 51.43 20.29 -23.43
CA VAL A 37 51.20 20.53 -24.86
C VAL A 37 49.76 20.09 -25.16
N PRO A 38 48.79 21.01 -25.20
CA PRO A 38 47.40 20.70 -25.50
C PRO A 38 47.25 19.98 -26.83
N GLU A 39 46.31 19.02 -26.90
CA GLU A 39 45.96 18.35 -28.16
C GLU A 39 44.84 19.12 -28.86
N ASP A 40 44.99 19.32 -30.18
CA ASP A 40 44.03 19.99 -31.03
C ASP A 40 43.37 18.99 -31.98
N ILE A 41 42.14 18.59 -31.66
CA ILE A 41 41.40 17.55 -32.39
C ILE A 41 40.27 18.20 -33.17
N THR A 42 40.15 17.91 -34.46
CA THR A 42 38.97 18.28 -35.25
C THR A 42 38.29 17.06 -35.81
N VAL A 43 37.00 16.91 -35.50
CA VAL A 43 36.14 15.87 -36.06
C VAL A 43 35.25 16.48 -37.13
N THR A 44 35.47 16.06 -38.37
CA THR A 44 34.73 16.51 -39.55
C THR A 44 33.83 15.39 -40.04
N ILE A 45 32.52 15.62 -39.95
CA ILE A 45 31.48 14.69 -40.40
C ILE A 45 30.94 15.17 -41.75
N ILE A 46 31.05 14.34 -42.77
CA ILE A 46 30.57 14.63 -44.13
C ILE A 46 29.55 13.56 -44.53
N ASP A 47 28.32 13.97 -44.78
CA ASP A 47 27.24 13.07 -45.19
C ASP A 47 26.41 13.66 -46.35
N SER A 48 25.47 12.87 -46.85
CA SER A 48 24.56 13.21 -47.96
C SER A 48 23.08 13.05 -47.60
N ALA A 49 22.77 12.52 -46.41
CA ALA A 49 21.40 12.23 -45.99
C ALA A 49 20.72 13.48 -45.42
N GLN A 50 19.84 14.11 -46.19
CA GLN A 50 19.15 15.33 -45.76
C GLN A 50 18.09 15.06 -44.68
N GLY A 51 17.43 13.90 -44.70
CA GLY A 51 16.35 13.56 -43.77
C GLY A 51 16.80 13.42 -42.32
N GLU A 52 18.10 13.24 -42.08
CA GLU A 52 18.70 13.06 -40.76
C GLU A 52 19.28 14.39 -40.20
N LYS A 53 19.30 15.49 -40.98
CA LYS A 53 19.93 16.79 -40.63
C LYS A 53 19.51 17.34 -39.27
N ASN A 54 18.20 17.42 -39.00
CA ASN A 54 17.69 17.99 -37.75
C ASN A 54 18.09 17.16 -36.52
N LEU A 55 18.12 15.83 -36.65
CA LEU A 55 18.56 14.92 -35.59
C LEU A 55 20.06 15.09 -35.36
N ASP A 56 20.86 15.13 -36.44
CA ASP A 56 22.30 15.30 -36.40
C ASP A 56 22.69 16.65 -35.75
N GLU A 57 22.04 17.75 -36.14
CA GLU A 57 22.24 19.07 -35.52
C GLU A 57 21.87 19.08 -34.03
N THR A 58 20.83 18.33 -33.64
CA THR A 58 20.46 18.18 -32.23
C THR A 58 21.55 17.45 -31.44
N ARG A 59 22.10 16.36 -31.99
CA ARG A 59 23.23 15.62 -31.36
C ARG A 59 24.47 16.51 -31.23
N ILE A 60 24.83 17.25 -32.27
CA ILE A 60 25.97 18.19 -32.25
C ILE A 60 25.78 19.25 -31.16
N ASN A 61 24.59 19.84 -31.05
CA ASN A 61 24.31 20.83 -30.01
C ASN A 61 24.42 20.25 -28.59
N GLN A 62 24.03 18.98 -28.39
CA GLN A 62 24.21 18.28 -27.12
C GLN A 62 25.68 18.04 -26.81
N ILE A 63 26.46 17.58 -27.79
CA ILE A 63 27.92 17.39 -27.69
C ILE A 63 28.60 18.71 -27.33
N ILE A 64 28.29 19.82 -28.02
CA ILE A 64 28.86 21.15 -27.73
C ILE A 64 28.51 21.59 -26.30
N LYS A 65 27.27 21.33 -25.85
CA LYS A 65 26.84 21.66 -24.49
C LYS A 65 27.62 20.85 -23.44
N GLN A 66 27.79 19.55 -23.65
CA GLN A 66 28.59 18.68 -22.78
C GLN A 66 30.06 19.11 -22.76
N LYS A 67 30.64 19.36 -23.93
CA LYS A 67 32.01 19.89 -24.10
C LYS A 67 32.20 21.18 -23.29
N ARG A 68 31.34 22.18 -23.46
CA ARG A 68 31.42 23.46 -22.71
C ARG A 68 31.32 23.27 -21.19
N LYS A 69 30.51 22.31 -20.73
CA LYS A 69 30.42 21.96 -19.31
C LYS A 69 31.77 21.43 -18.81
N LEU A 70 32.37 20.49 -19.53
CA LEU A 70 33.69 19.92 -19.20
C LEU A 70 34.81 20.95 -19.27
N GLU A 71 34.83 21.81 -20.29
CA GLU A 71 35.80 22.92 -20.40
C GLU A 71 35.76 23.82 -19.16
N ASN A 72 34.55 24.14 -18.66
CA ASN A 72 34.40 24.95 -17.45
C ASN A 72 34.85 24.22 -16.18
N GLU A 73 34.64 22.90 -16.10
CA GLU A 73 35.11 22.07 -14.98
C GLU A 73 36.65 21.98 -14.94
N LEU A 74 37.30 21.93 -16.10
CA LEU A 74 38.74 21.69 -16.24
C LEU A 74 39.61 22.97 -16.23
N ARG A 75 39.02 24.17 -16.37
CA ARG A 75 39.74 25.46 -16.44
C ARG A 75 40.46 25.90 -15.16
N ASN A 76 40.34 25.18 -14.05
CA ASN A 76 40.90 25.53 -12.74
C ASN A 76 42.34 25.00 -12.51
N THR A 77 43.14 24.85 -13.56
CA THR A 77 44.50 24.27 -13.50
C THR A 77 45.56 25.18 -14.12
N ASP A 78 46.83 25.01 -13.73
CA ASP A 78 47.98 25.78 -14.24
C ASP A 78 48.36 25.48 -15.71
N TYR A 79 47.66 24.54 -16.37
CA TYR A 79 47.89 24.15 -17.75
C TYR A 79 46.71 24.51 -18.64
N ASP A 80 47.00 24.81 -19.91
CA ASP A 80 45.98 24.99 -20.95
C ASP A 80 45.23 23.68 -21.22
N ILE A 81 43.93 23.81 -21.48
CA ILE A 81 43.05 22.69 -21.86
C ILE A 81 43.23 22.36 -23.35
N GLY A 82 43.06 21.09 -23.71
CA GLY A 82 42.97 20.66 -25.10
C GLY A 82 41.80 21.31 -25.84
N TYR A 83 41.88 21.32 -27.18
CA TYR A 83 40.83 21.85 -28.04
C TYR A 83 40.20 20.73 -28.87
N LEU A 84 38.86 20.73 -28.92
CA LEU A 84 38.09 19.81 -29.75
C LEU A 84 37.05 20.58 -30.57
N ASP A 85 37.14 20.48 -31.90
CA ASP A 85 36.18 21.09 -32.82
C ASP A 85 35.36 20.03 -33.56
N VAL A 86 34.09 20.35 -33.84
CA VAL A 86 33.16 19.46 -34.53
C VAL A 86 32.58 20.21 -35.73
N LYS A 87 32.94 19.75 -36.94
CA LYS A 87 32.44 20.28 -38.20
C LYS A 87 31.47 19.29 -38.81
N TYR A 88 30.28 19.75 -39.20
CA TYR A 88 29.28 18.92 -39.88
C TYR A 88 28.90 19.55 -41.21
N LYS A 89 28.95 18.75 -42.28
CA LYS A 89 28.65 19.22 -43.63
C LYS A 89 27.87 18.17 -44.41
N LEU A 90 26.76 18.63 -45.01
CA LEU A 90 26.00 17.87 -45.99
C LEU A 90 26.45 18.26 -47.39
N ILE A 91 26.96 17.31 -48.18
CA ILE A 91 27.33 17.54 -49.59
C ILE A 91 26.12 17.74 -50.50
N THR A 92 24.93 17.39 -50.00
CA THR A 92 23.62 17.65 -50.61
C THR A 92 22.92 18.84 -49.95
N GLY A 93 23.62 19.63 -49.12
CA GLY A 93 23.02 20.72 -48.33
C GLY A 93 22.57 21.93 -49.16
N ASP A 94 22.04 22.94 -48.46
CA ASP A 94 21.31 24.08 -49.05
C ASP A 94 22.08 24.91 -50.11
N LYS A 95 23.42 24.84 -50.12
CA LYS A 95 24.29 25.53 -51.10
C LYS A 95 24.45 24.78 -52.42
N VAL A 96 24.28 23.45 -52.42
CA VAL A 96 24.42 22.60 -53.62
C VAL A 96 23.02 22.26 -54.15
N LYS A 97 22.60 22.95 -55.21
CA LYS A 97 21.25 22.76 -55.78
C LYS A 97 21.18 21.46 -56.59
N LEU A 98 20.28 20.56 -56.19
CA LEU A 98 19.97 19.28 -56.84
C LEU A 98 18.47 19.21 -57.12
N ASN A 99 17.97 20.17 -57.89
CA ASN A 99 16.55 20.30 -58.21
C ASN A 99 16.14 19.35 -59.35
N SER A 100 17.09 18.94 -60.19
CA SER A 100 16.84 18.01 -61.30
C SER A 100 18.09 17.23 -61.69
N SER A 101 17.94 16.17 -62.48
CA SER A 101 19.09 15.42 -63.03
C SER A 101 20.03 16.30 -63.87
N VAL A 102 19.53 17.38 -64.46
CA VAL A 102 20.29 18.39 -65.24
C VAL A 102 21.40 19.03 -64.39
N ASP A 103 21.28 19.04 -63.06
CA ASP A 103 22.32 19.60 -62.17
C ASP A 103 23.60 18.75 -62.13
N LEU A 104 23.59 17.53 -62.67
CA LEU A 104 24.73 16.62 -62.78
C LEU A 104 25.04 16.14 -64.21
N ILE A 105 24.11 16.29 -65.16
CA ILE A 105 24.31 15.86 -66.57
C ILE A 105 24.10 16.99 -67.58
N GLY A 106 23.71 18.19 -67.13
CA GLY A 106 23.38 19.31 -67.99
C GLY A 106 24.59 19.92 -68.69
N GLU A 107 24.37 20.47 -69.88
CA GLU A 107 25.42 21.08 -70.70
C GLU A 107 26.10 22.30 -70.06
N THR A 108 25.42 22.95 -69.10
CA THR A 108 25.96 24.06 -68.31
C THR A 108 26.62 23.59 -67.01
N SER A 109 26.05 22.57 -66.36
CA SER A 109 26.49 22.13 -65.02
C SER A 109 27.78 21.32 -65.09
N VAL A 110 27.90 20.41 -66.06
CA VAL A 110 29.08 19.54 -66.19
C VAL A 110 30.37 20.35 -66.35
N PRO A 111 30.47 21.34 -67.26
CA PRO A 111 31.66 22.18 -67.39
C PRO A 111 32.07 22.86 -66.07
N ILE A 112 31.12 23.42 -65.32
CA ILE A 112 31.40 24.08 -64.03
C ILE A 112 32.03 23.09 -63.04
N ILE A 113 31.45 21.89 -62.94
CA ILE A 113 31.95 20.85 -62.03
C ILE A 113 33.35 20.38 -62.45
N THR A 114 33.54 20.08 -63.74
CA THR A 114 34.81 19.54 -64.26
C THR A 114 35.92 20.59 -64.21
N ASP A 115 35.62 21.85 -64.53
CA ASP A 115 36.59 22.95 -64.43
C ASP A 115 37.01 23.19 -62.96
N GLY A 116 36.06 23.14 -62.02
CA GLY A 116 36.30 23.38 -60.59
C GLY A 116 37.25 22.36 -59.94
N ILE A 117 37.35 21.14 -60.49
CA ILE A 117 38.25 20.08 -60.00
C ILE A 117 39.46 19.84 -60.91
N GLY A 118 39.54 20.51 -62.07
CA GLY A 118 40.58 20.31 -63.07
C GLY A 118 40.49 18.98 -63.85
N MET A 119 39.27 18.53 -64.14
CA MET A 119 38.96 17.30 -64.87
C MET A 119 38.58 17.60 -66.32
N ASP A 120 38.92 16.70 -67.23
CA ASP A 120 38.47 16.76 -68.63
C ASP A 120 36.98 16.43 -68.74
N ARG A 121 36.22 17.27 -69.44
CA ARG A 121 34.77 17.16 -69.62
C ARG A 121 34.36 15.83 -70.24
N ASP A 122 35.14 15.31 -71.18
CA ASP A 122 34.81 14.08 -71.91
C ASP A 122 34.90 12.83 -71.01
N LYS A 123 35.51 12.97 -69.83
CA LYS A 123 35.65 11.90 -68.83
C LYS A 123 34.49 11.84 -67.84
N TRP A 124 33.53 12.76 -67.91
CA TRP A 124 32.39 12.78 -66.99
C TRP A 124 31.53 11.52 -67.14
N TRP A 125 31.45 10.72 -66.08
CA TRP A 125 30.89 9.36 -66.15
C TRP A 125 29.40 9.28 -65.82
N ILE A 126 28.78 10.32 -65.27
CA ILE A 126 27.39 10.25 -64.79
C ILE A 126 26.39 10.30 -65.95
N LYS A 127 25.48 9.31 -65.97
CA LYS A 127 24.37 9.21 -66.93
C LYS A 127 23.02 9.42 -66.23
N SER A 128 21.98 9.75 -66.99
CA SER A 128 20.60 9.94 -66.49
C SER A 128 20.10 8.73 -65.69
N GLU A 129 20.36 7.52 -66.16
CA GLU A 129 19.99 6.25 -65.51
C GLU A 129 20.61 6.04 -64.12
N TYR A 130 21.70 6.76 -63.81
CA TYR A 130 22.36 6.66 -62.51
C TYR A 130 21.72 7.55 -61.47
N ILE A 131 20.92 8.53 -61.89
CA ILE A 131 20.21 9.48 -61.04
C ILE A 131 18.79 8.95 -60.84
N ASN A 132 18.31 8.91 -59.59
CA ASN A 132 16.94 8.48 -59.35
C ASN A 132 15.95 9.58 -59.77
N GLU A 133 14.79 9.21 -60.31
CA GLU A 133 13.78 10.15 -60.84
C GLU A 133 13.28 11.16 -59.80
N ASN A 134 13.28 10.77 -58.51
CA ASN A 134 13.05 11.66 -57.38
C ASN A 134 14.35 11.79 -56.61
N LEU A 135 15.12 12.87 -56.82
CA LEU A 135 16.35 13.25 -56.08
C LEU A 135 16.08 13.50 -54.58
N ASP A 136 15.32 12.63 -53.93
CA ASP A 136 15.05 12.64 -52.51
C ASP A 136 16.22 11.97 -51.77
N PHE A 137 17.12 12.80 -51.27
CA PHE A 137 18.26 12.38 -50.45
C PHE A 137 17.84 12.14 -48.99
N ALA A 138 16.57 11.88 -48.69
CA ALA A 138 16.08 11.55 -47.35
C ALA A 138 16.95 10.51 -46.62
N THR A 139 17.44 9.49 -47.34
CA THR A 139 18.31 8.44 -46.78
C THR A 139 19.76 8.48 -47.29
N GLY A 140 20.14 9.55 -48.01
CA GLY A 140 21.43 9.73 -48.67
C GLY A 140 21.51 9.10 -50.07
N VAL A 141 22.71 9.03 -50.64
CA VAL A 141 22.93 8.43 -51.96
C VAL A 141 22.65 6.92 -51.91
N ILE A 142 21.75 6.40 -52.76
CA ILE A 142 21.35 4.98 -52.79
C ILE A 142 22.50 4.08 -53.26
N ARG A 143 23.46 3.81 -52.37
CA ARG A 143 24.54 2.81 -52.51
C ARG A 143 25.25 2.82 -53.88
N LYS A 144 25.37 4.01 -54.48
CA LYS A 144 26.00 4.28 -55.78
C LYS A 144 27.25 5.14 -55.54
N ARG A 145 28.42 4.52 -55.55
CA ARG A 145 29.72 5.17 -55.22
C ARG A 145 30.10 6.27 -56.19
N GLY A 146 29.98 6.01 -57.48
CA GLY A 146 30.27 7.00 -58.52
C GLY A 146 29.36 8.22 -58.44
N LEU A 147 28.11 8.06 -57.99
CA LEU A 147 27.20 9.19 -57.73
C LEU A 147 27.64 9.98 -56.49
N GLY A 148 28.08 9.30 -55.42
CA GLY A 148 28.66 9.95 -54.25
C GLY A 148 29.89 10.81 -54.61
N LYS A 149 30.80 10.27 -55.41
CA LYS A 149 31.97 11.00 -55.95
C LYS A 149 31.54 12.23 -56.78
N ALA A 150 30.56 12.08 -57.67
CA ALA A 150 30.09 13.19 -58.50
C ALA A 150 29.44 14.31 -57.67
N LEU A 151 28.67 13.97 -56.63
CA LEU A 151 28.10 14.94 -55.70
C LEU A 151 29.18 15.66 -54.90
N TYR A 152 30.24 14.95 -54.49
CA TYR A 152 31.40 15.57 -53.85
C TYR A 152 32.11 16.55 -54.78
N TYR A 153 32.31 16.19 -56.06
CA TYR A 153 32.92 17.08 -57.05
C TYR A 153 32.08 18.33 -57.30
N LYS A 154 30.75 18.17 -57.41
CA LYS A 154 29.84 19.32 -57.49
C LYS A 154 29.94 20.20 -56.26
N ALA A 155 29.89 19.61 -55.06
CA ALA A 155 30.00 20.36 -53.82
C ALA A 155 31.36 21.05 -53.69
N TYR A 156 32.45 20.42 -54.12
CA TYR A 156 33.79 21.00 -54.11
C TYR A 156 33.92 22.18 -55.10
N ALA A 157 33.25 22.12 -56.24
CA ALA A 157 33.27 23.18 -57.25
C ALA A 157 32.32 24.36 -56.93
N GLU A 158 31.17 24.10 -56.29
CA GLU A 158 30.11 25.10 -56.07
C GLU A 158 30.06 25.66 -54.64
N ASP A 159 30.61 24.97 -53.65
CA ASP A 159 30.55 25.35 -52.23
C ASP A 159 31.94 25.61 -51.65
N ASP A 160 32.29 26.89 -51.51
CA ASP A 160 33.54 27.35 -50.89
C ASP A 160 33.74 26.80 -49.46
N ASP A 161 32.68 26.34 -48.77
CA ASP A 161 32.85 25.74 -47.44
C ASP A 161 33.48 24.34 -47.50
N ILE A 162 33.25 23.56 -48.57
CA ILE A 162 33.76 22.18 -48.63
C ILE A 162 35.28 22.18 -48.74
N SER A 163 35.86 23.10 -49.51
CA SER A 163 37.31 23.28 -49.58
C SER A 163 37.90 23.76 -48.25
N ASN A 164 37.17 24.60 -47.50
CA ASN A 164 37.57 25.08 -46.17
C ASN A 164 37.40 24.04 -45.04
N VAL A 165 36.51 23.06 -45.22
CA VAL A 165 36.31 21.95 -44.26
C VAL A 165 37.44 20.91 -44.38
N VAL A 166 38.12 20.86 -45.52
CA VAL A 166 39.32 20.06 -45.79
C VAL A 166 40.55 20.91 -45.46
N ASP A 167 40.74 21.20 -44.16
CA ASP A 167 41.88 21.95 -43.64
C ASP A 167 42.77 21.05 -42.77
N LEU A 168 44.07 21.07 -43.02
CA LEU A 168 45.08 20.24 -42.37
C LEU A 168 46.11 21.10 -41.61
N PRO A 169 46.53 20.69 -40.41
CA PRO A 169 47.67 21.31 -39.74
C PRO A 169 48.97 21.08 -40.54
N GLU A 170 50.01 21.88 -40.27
CA GLU A 170 51.31 21.86 -41.00
C GLU A 170 52.00 20.48 -41.02
N ASN A 171 51.68 19.59 -40.08
CA ASN A 171 51.94 18.14 -40.10
C ASN A 171 50.89 17.43 -39.22
N GLY A 172 50.46 16.21 -39.55
CA GLY A 172 49.52 15.50 -38.68
C GLY A 172 49.12 14.08 -39.10
N LYS A 173 48.59 13.34 -38.12
CA LYS A 173 47.96 12.02 -38.22
C LYS A 173 46.47 12.20 -38.50
N VAL A 174 45.95 11.57 -39.55
CA VAL A 174 44.55 11.70 -39.98
C VAL A 174 43.87 10.34 -39.96
N ALA A 175 42.72 10.26 -39.28
CA ALA A 175 41.84 9.09 -39.33
C ALA A 175 40.68 9.32 -40.30
N LEU A 176 40.51 8.43 -41.27
CA LEU A 176 39.37 8.42 -42.19
C LEU A 176 38.45 7.26 -41.83
N VAL A 177 37.22 7.52 -41.38
CA VAL A 177 36.27 6.50 -40.92
C VAL A 177 35.13 6.36 -41.92
N VAL A 178 34.96 5.17 -42.49
CA VAL A 178 34.13 4.97 -43.69
C VAL A 178 33.41 3.63 -43.67
N GLY A 179 32.15 3.58 -44.11
CA GLY A 179 31.48 2.32 -44.46
C GLY A 179 31.77 1.88 -45.89
N LEU A 180 32.43 0.73 -46.10
CA LEU A 180 32.88 0.28 -47.43
C LEU A 180 31.74 -0.17 -48.35
N GLY A 181 30.57 -0.52 -47.80
CA GLY A 181 29.35 -0.79 -48.56
C GLY A 181 28.52 0.45 -48.92
N GLY A 182 28.84 1.61 -48.35
CA GLY A 182 28.07 2.85 -48.51
C GLY A 182 28.31 3.56 -49.84
N GLY A 183 27.34 4.36 -50.32
CA GLY A 183 27.52 5.14 -51.56
C GLY A 183 28.37 6.39 -51.36
N THR A 184 28.12 7.16 -50.30
CA THR A 184 28.83 8.41 -50.00
C THR A 184 30.22 8.12 -49.45
N GLY A 185 30.32 7.50 -48.27
CA GLY A 185 31.60 7.30 -47.60
C GLY A 185 32.68 6.64 -48.49
N SER A 186 32.40 5.45 -49.02
CA SER A 186 33.37 4.73 -49.87
C SER A 186 33.56 5.35 -51.27
N GLY A 187 32.63 6.21 -51.70
CA GLY A 187 32.73 6.97 -52.95
C GLY A 187 33.67 8.17 -52.83
N LEU A 188 33.73 8.81 -51.65
CA LEU A 188 34.52 10.03 -51.41
C LEU A 188 35.94 9.75 -50.90
N MET A 189 36.17 8.61 -50.24
CA MET A 189 37.37 8.43 -49.40
C MET A 189 38.70 8.59 -50.16
N ILE A 190 38.79 8.12 -51.41
CA ILE A 190 40.04 8.11 -52.18
C ILE A 190 40.36 9.53 -52.65
N ASP A 191 39.38 10.26 -53.15
CA ASP A 191 39.56 11.64 -53.61
C ASP A 191 39.82 12.59 -52.45
N MET A 192 39.18 12.35 -51.31
CA MET A 192 39.51 13.08 -50.08
C MET A 192 40.95 12.85 -49.66
N ALA A 193 41.41 11.59 -49.63
CA ALA A 193 42.80 11.28 -49.31
C ALA A 193 43.78 11.93 -50.31
N ARG A 194 43.44 11.95 -51.61
CA ARG A 194 44.21 12.65 -52.65
C ARG A 194 44.25 14.17 -52.39
N HIS A 195 43.12 14.80 -52.09
CA HIS A 195 43.05 16.24 -51.79
C HIS A 195 43.87 16.61 -50.55
N LEU A 196 43.74 15.84 -49.48
CA LEU A 196 44.52 15.99 -48.24
C LEU A 196 46.03 15.86 -48.50
N LYS A 197 46.45 14.84 -49.27
CA LYS A 197 47.86 14.66 -49.66
C LYS A 197 48.39 15.74 -50.60
N ARG A 198 47.54 16.30 -51.48
CA ARG A 198 47.91 17.42 -52.36
C ARG A 198 48.16 18.70 -51.56
N GLN A 199 47.35 18.97 -50.54
CA GLN A 199 47.55 20.10 -49.65
C GLN A 199 48.79 19.91 -48.76
N GLN A 200 48.94 18.72 -48.17
CA GLN A 200 50.04 18.40 -47.24
C GLN A 200 50.61 16.99 -47.51
N PRO A 201 51.70 16.87 -48.30
CA PRO A 201 52.26 15.57 -48.70
C PRO A 201 52.73 14.67 -47.55
N THR A 202 53.18 15.26 -46.45
CA THR A 202 53.72 14.57 -45.25
C THR A 202 52.64 13.93 -44.36
N THR A 203 51.36 14.25 -44.58
CA THR A 203 50.22 13.78 -43.78
C THR A 203 50.13 12.25 -43.74
N GLU A 204 50.01 11.65 -42.56
CA GLU A 204 49.80 10.20 -42.41
C GLU A 204 48.30 9.89 -42.33
N ILE A 205 47.71 9.36 -43.40
CA ILE A 205 46.27 9.04 -43.45
C ILE A 205 46.06 7.55 -43.16
N THR A 206 45.27 7.22 -42.15
CA THR A 206 44.85 5.84 -41.83
C THR A 206 43.35 5.68 -42.12
N LEU A 207 42.99 4.65 -42.88
CA LEU A 207 41.60 4.30 -43.16
C LEU A 207 41.08 3.30 -42.13
N PHE A 208 39.92 3.59 -41.54
CA PHE A 208 39.08 2.68 -40.76
C PHE A 208 37.82 2.36 -41.56
N GLY A 209 37.83 1.24 -42.27
CA GLY A 209 36.77 0.78 -43.17
C GLY A 209 35.86 -0.25 -42.51
N VAL A 210 34.58 0.07 -42.33
CA VAL A 210 33.57 -0.89 -41.85
C VAL A 210 33.18 -1.82 -43.00
N LEU A 211 33.35 -3.13 -42.79
CA LEU A 211 32.99 -4.17 -43.75
C LEU A 211 31.50 -4.54 -43.58
N PRO A 212 30.64 -4.34 -44.60
CA PRO A 212 29.21 -4.62 -44.50
C PRO A 212 28.94 -6.11 -44.28
N ASN A 213 27.88 -6.46 -43.58
CA ASN A 213 27.42 -7.83 -43.49
C ASN A 213 26.95 -8.33 -44.86
N GLN A 214 27.24 -9.58 -45.18
CA GLN A 214 26.85 -10.21 -46.45
C GLN A 214 25.33 -10.20 -46.68
N VAL A 215 24.52 -10.11 -45.62
CA VAL A 215 23.05 -10.08 -45.70
C VAL A 215 22.46 -8.68 -45.93
N GLU A 216 23.25 -7.60 -45.83
CA GLU A 216 22.75 -6.21 -45.97
C GLU A 216 22.15 -5.93 -47.36
N GLY A 217 22.69 -6.55 -48.42
CA GLY A 217 22.17 -6.37 -49.77
C GLY A 217 23.20 -6.54 -50.87
N VAL A 218 22.71 -6.72 -52.10
CA VAL A 218 23.57 -6.91 -53.29
C VAL A 218 24.42 -5.66 -53.56
N LYS A 219 23.84 -4.46 -53.38
CA LYS A 219 24.52 -3.19 -53.71
C LYS A 219 25.66 -2.89 -52.74
N GLU A 220 25.43 -3.09 -51.45
CA GLU A 220 26.42 -2.96 -50.38
C GLU A 220 27.61 -3.89 -50.61
N ASN A 221 27.31 -5.15 -50.93
CA ASN A 221 28.32 -6.17 -51.23
C ASN A 221 29.11 -5.84 -52.52
N THR A 222 28.45 -5.32 -53.56
CA THR A 222 29.10 -4.85 -54.80
C THR A 222 30.05 -3.69 -54.52
N ASN A 223 29.62 -2.70 -53.74
CA ASN A 223 30.46 -1.57 -53.33
C ASN A 223 31.69 -2.02 -52.56
N ALA A 224 31.52 -2.92 -51.60
CA ALA A 224 32.64 -3.44 -50.81
C ALA A 224 33.66 -4.18 -51.69
N TYR A 225 33.21 -5.00 -52.66
CA TYR A 225 34.11 -5.68 -53.59
C TYR A 225 34.92 -4.71 -54.45
N ALA A 226 34.24 -3.74 -55.08
CA ALA A 226 34.88 -2.73 -55.91
C ALA A 226 35.89 -1.92 -55.10
N THR A 227 35.49 -1.48 -53.91
CA THR A 227 36.33 -0.68 -53.00
C THR A 227 37.59 -1.42 -52.57
N LEU A 228 37.46 -2.67 -52.13
CA LEU A 228 38.60 -3.48 -51.69
C LEU A 228 39.55 -3.81 -52.86
N SER A 229 39.01 -4.02 -54.07
CA SER A 229 39.80 -4.21 -55.28
C SER A 229 40.62 -2.96 -55.64
N GLU A 230 40.00 -1.78 -55.57
CA GLU A 230 40.65 -0.49 -55.82
C GLU A 230 41.75 -0.18 -54.79
N LEU A 231 41.49 -0.48 -53.50
CA LEU A 231 42.46 -0.31 -52.43
C LEU A 231 43.67 -1.26 -52.57
N GLU A 232 43.45 -2.52 -52.95
CA GLU A 232 44.53 -3.46 -53.24
C GLU A 232 45.39 -2.95 -54.41
N TYR A 233 44.74 -2.53 -55.50
CA TYR A 233 45.44 -1.98 -56.66
C TYR A 233 46.31 -0.76 -56.30
N LEU A 234 45.74 0.21 -55.57
CA LEU A 234 46.46 1.41 -55.12
C LEU A 234 47.73 1.08 -54.33
N ASN A 235 47.66 0.07 -53.47
CA ASN A 235 48.81 -0.35 -52.68
C ASN A 235 49.85 -1.11 -53.52
N LEU A 236 49.42 -1.96 -54.46
CA LEU A 236 50.31 -2.68 -55.38
C LEU A 236 51.14 -1.74 -56.25
N ILE A 237 50.53 -0.67 -56.79
CA ILE A 237 51.23 0.35 -57.59
C ILE A 237 52.00 1.37 -56.74
N ASN A 238 52.03 1.20 -55.41
CA ASN A 238 52.74 2.06 -54.47
C ASN A 238 52.31 3.53 -54.53
N LYS A 239 51.03 3.80 -54.84
CA LYS A 239 50.42 5.13 -54.66
C LYS A 239 50.07 5.24 -53.17
N ASN A 240 51.03 5.72 -52.37
CA ASN A 240 51.00 5.84 -50.90
C ASN A 240 49.94 6.84 -50.37
N LEU A 241 48.66 6.63 -50.68
CA LEU A 241 47.55 7.46 -50.21
C LEU A 241 47.23 7.19 -48.73
N PHE A 242 47.25 5.92 -48.34
CA PHE A 242 46.97 5.48 -46.97
C PHE A 242 48.23 4.84 -46.38
N LYS A 243 48.56 5.20 -45.14
CA LYS A 243 49.61 4.55 -44.34
C LYS A 243 49.19 3.13 -43.96
N ASN A 244 47.94 2.97 -43.50
CA ASN A 244 47.37 1.70 -43.07
C ASN A 244 45.88 1.61 -43.44
N LEU A 245 45.42 0.39 -43.78
CA LEU A 245 44.03 0.08 -44.13
C LEU A 245 43.44 -0.87 -43.08
N ILE A 246 42.76 -0.32 -42.08
CA ILE A 246 42.12 -1.07 -41.00
C ILE A 246 40.68 -1.39 -41.40
N LEU A 247 40.33 -2.66 -41.41
CA LEU A 247 39.00 -3.18 -41.71
C LEU A 247 38.31 -3.64 -40.43
N LEU A 248 37.09 -3.17 -40.20
CA LEU A 248 36.27 -3.48 -39.03
C LEU A 248 35.06 -4.30 -39.48
N PRO A 249 35.01 -5.63 -39.24
CA PRO A 249 33.87 -6.46 -39.58
C PRO A 249 32.63 -6.10 -38.76
N ILE A 250 31.46 -5.94 -39.37
CA ILE A 250 30.20 -5.73 -38.62
C ILE A 250 29.40 -7.03 -38.41
N ASP A 251 29.89 -8.16 -38.91
CA ASP A 251 29.18 -9.46 -38.94
C ASP A 251 28.56 -9.93 -37.62
N PRO A 252 29.23 -9.79 -36.45
CA PRO A 252 28.65 -10.22 -35.18
C PRO A 252 27.29 -9.58 -34.88
N THR A 253 27.01 -8.40 -35.41
CA THR A 253 25.75 -7.68 -35.21
C THR A 253 24.54 -8.30 -35.91
N ASN A 254 24.76 -9.18 -36.90
CA ASN A 254 23.74 -9.69 -37.81
C ASN A 254 22.89 -8.59 -38.49
N TYR A 255 23.43 -7.37 -38.61
CA TYR A 255 22.74 -6.28 -39.29
C TYR A 255 22.45 -6.65 -40.75
N ASP A 256 21.19 -6.55 -41.16
CA ASP A 256 20.66 -6.92 -42.48
C ASP A 256 20.18 -5.70 -43.29
N GLY A 257 20.51 -4.49 -42.85
CA GLY A 257 20.23 -3.23 -43.54
C GLY A 257 19.11 -2.39 -42.91
N LYS A 258 18.74 -1.27 -43.56
CA LYS A 258 17.78 -0.28 -43.02
C LYS A 258 16.31 -0.79 -42.94
N THR A 259 16.03 -2.00 -43.42
CA THR A 259 14.68 -2.59 -43.55
C THR A 259 14.40 -3.81 -42.66
N GLY A 260 15.37 -4.28 -41.86
CA GLY A 260 15.22 -5.49 -41.03
C GLY A 260 14.66 -5.28 -39.62
N GLU A 261 14.75 -6.31 -38.78
CA GLU A 261 14.29 -6.30 -37.38
C GLU A 261 15.10 -5.30 -36.53
N ARG A 262 14.57 -4.08 -36.37
CA ARG A 262 15.30 -2.91 -35.83
C ARG A 262 15.75 -3.05 -34.37
N ILE A 263 14.95 -3.64 -33.49
CA ILE A 263 15.22 -3.54 -32.04
C ILE A 263 16.50 -4.28 -31.61
N LYS A 264 16.70 -5.53 -32.08
CA LYS A 264 17.89 -6.32 -31.72
C LYS A 264 19.15 -5.88 -32.46
N THR A 265 18.99 -5.50 -33.73
CA THR A 265 20.10 -5.05 -34.56
C THR A 265 20.60 -3.67 -34.14
N GLU A 266 19.73 -2.76 -33.69
CA GLU A 266 20.13 -1.43 -33.20
C GLU A 266 21.01 -1.49 -31.96
N LYS A 267 20.71 -2.35 -30.97
CA LYS A 267 21.58 -2.54 -29.80
C LYS A 267 22.96 -3.05 -30.21
N SER A 268 23.00 -4.06 -31.08
CA SER A 268 24.26 -4.67 -31.53
C SER A 268 25.11 -3.72 -32.38
N LEU A 269 24.47 -2.84 -33.16
CA LEU A 269 25.15 -1.77 -33.89
C LEU A 269 25.78 -0.74 -32.95
N LYS A 270 25.06 -0.31 -31.90
CA LYS A 270 25.63 0.56 -30.87
C LYS A 270 26.83 -0.07 -30.18
N GLU A 271 26.76 -1.38 -29.86
CA GLU A 271 27.92 -2.10 -29.32
C GLU A 271 29.11 -2.08 -30.29
N PHE A 272 28.86 -2.24 -31.60
CA PHE A 272 29.91 -2.13 -32.62
C PHE A 272 30.50 -0.72 -32.70
N ASP A 273 29.67 0.32 -32.74
CA ASP A 273 30.14 1.71 -32.84
C ASP A 273 30.99 2.08 -31.61
N GLU A 274 30.56 1.70 -30.40
CA GLU A 274 31.37 1.85 -29.17
C GLU A 274 32.72 1.13 -29.29
N ALA A 275 32.72 -0.11 -29.78
CA ALA A 275 33.92 -0.91 -29.94
C ALA A 275 34.86 -0.37 -31.05
N ALA A 276 34.30 0.22 -32.12
CA ALA A 276 35.05 0.85 -33.20
C ALA A 276 35.82 2.08 -32.71
N VAL A 277 35.25 2.86 -31.78
CA VAL A 277 35.93 3.99 -31.12
C VAL A 277 37.20 3.50 -30.41
N TYR A 278 37.11 2.40 -29.64
CA TYR A 278 38.30 1.80 -29.03
C TYR A 278 39.34 1.35 -30.05
N SER A 279 38.94 0.89 -31.24
CA SER A 279 39.90 0.53 -32.30
C SER A 279 40.69 1.73 -32.81
N ILE A 280 40.03 2.86 -33.03
CA ILE A 280 40.67 4.10 -33.47
C ILE A 280 41.70 4.55 -32.43
N LEU A 281 41.27 4.61 -31.16
CA LEU A 281 42.10 5.09 -30.06
C LEU A 281 43.26 4.15 -29.72
N ALA A 282 43.03 2.84 -29.81
CA ALA A 282 44.06 1.82 -29.63
C ALA A 282 45.18 1.97 -30.66
N TYR A 283 44.83 2.18 -31.94
CA TYR A 283 45.80 2.35 -33.02
C TYR A 283 46.71 3.59 -32.84
N TYR A 284 46.14 4.71 -32.39
CA TYR A 284 46.93 5.95 -32.18
C TYR A 284 47.71 5.99 -30.87
N SER A 285 47.34 5.16 -29.89
CA SER A 285 48.02 5.11 -28.58
C SER A 285 49.25 4.20 -28.58
N THR A 286 50.13 4.36 -29.59
CA THR A 286 51.31 3.52 -29.84
C THR A 286 52.65 4.26 -29.71
N GLU A 287 52.65 5.53 -29.30
CA GLU A 287 53.81 6.43 -29.38
C GLU A 287 55.04 6.02 -28.54
N LYS A 288 54.86 5.19 -27.51
CA LYS A 288 55.96 4.70 -26.67
C LYS A 288 56.69 3.50 -27.28
N MET A 289 56.27 3.04 -28.46
CA MET A 289 56.88 1.91 -29.16
C MET A 289 57.19 2.26 -30.61
N GLU A 290 58.10 1.48 -31.20
CA GLU A 290 58.28 1.43 -32.65
C GLU A 290 56.94 1.09 -33.30
N ASP A 291 56.56 1.79 -34.38
CA ASP A 291 55.26 1.63 -35.03
C ASP A 291 55.02 0.16 -35.41
N PRO A 292 54.11 -0.53 -34.69
CA PRO A 292 53.96 -1.97 -34.82
C PRO A 292 53.25 -2.37 -36.12
N PHE A 293 52.70 -1.40 -36.86
CA PHE A 293 51.94 -1.61 -38.09
C PHE A 293 52.78 -1.41 -39.36
N THR A 294 54.08 -1.09 -39.21
CA THR A 294 55.01 -0.94 -40.32
C THR A 294 55.33 -2.26 -41.03
N ASN A 295 55.85 -2.16 -42.26
CA ASN A 295 56.35 -3.29 -43.06
C ASN A 295 55.26 -4.30 -43.49
N GLN A 296 54.07 -3.82 -43.86
CA GLN A 296 53.05 -4.64 -44.54
C GLN A 296 53.52 -4.96 -45.97
N PRO A 297 53.35 -6.20 -46.47
CA PRO A 297 53.60 -6.52 -47.87
C PRO A 297 52.64 -5.77 -48.79
N LYS A 298 53.10 -5.39 -49.99
CA LYS A 298 52.27 -4.64 -50.95
C LYS A 298 50.99 -5.37 -51.37
N TYR A 299 51.05 -6.69 -51.51
CA TYR A 299 49.90 -7.53 -51.87
C TYR A 299 48.99 -7.88 -50.69
N ALA A 300 49.38 -7.55 -49.46
CA ALA A 300 48.63 -7.89 -48.25
C ALA A 300 48.40 -6.65 -47.36
N PRO A 301 47.72 -5.62 -47.88
CA PRO A 301 47.66 -4.30 -47.25
C PRO A 301 46.67 -4.20 -46.09
N PHE A 302 45.78 -5.17 -45.92
CA PHE A 302 44.66 -5.06 -45.00
C PHE A 302 45.05 -5.48 -43.58
N ILE A 303 44.52 -4.73 -42.62
CA ILE A 303 44.63 -5.02 -41.19
C ILE A 303 43.21 -5.26 -40.68
N ILE A 304 42.92 -6.40 -40.06
CA ILE A 304 41.61 -6.62 -39.44
C ILE A 304 41.63 -6.12 -38.00
N GLY A 305 40.80 -5.14 -37.67
CA GLY A 305 40.58 -4.70 -36.29
C GLY A 305 39.40 -5.43 -35.66
N VAL A 306 39.62 -6.03 -34.49
CA VAL A 306 38.62 -6.80 -33.74
C VAL A 306 38.57 -6.29 -32.30
N PRO A 307 37.80 -5.22 -32.05
CA PRO A 307 37.59 -4.69 -30.71
C PRO A 307 36.61 -5.56 -29.93
N GLN A 308 36.76 -5.63 -28.61
CA GLN A 308 35.85 -6.27 -27.66
C GLN A 308 35.82 -5.46 -26.37
N ILE A 309 34.63 -5.30 -25.78
CA ILE A 309 34.41 -4.55 -24.54
C ILE A 309 33.89 -5.53 -23.48
N LEU A 310 34.51 -5.52 -22.31
CA LEU A 310 33.96 -6.12 -21.10
C LEU A 310 33.51 -5.00 -20.17
N ARG A 311 32.21 -4.91 -19.87
CA ARG A 311 31.63 -3.83 -19.06
C ARG A 311 31.07 -4.37 -17.74
N TYR A 312 31.45 -3.78 -16.62
CA TYR A 312 30.77 -4.05 -15.35
C TYR A 312 29.43 -3.29 -15.29
N ASN A 313 28.34 -3.98 -14.96
CA ASN A 313 26.99 -3.40 -14.90
C ASN A 313 26.70 -2.51 -13.67
N VAL A 314 27.71 -1.85 -13.10
CA VAL A 314 27.61 -1.12 -11.83
C VAL A 314 26.61 0.01 -11.89
N GLU A 315 26.52 0.73 -13.01
CA GLU A 315 25.52 1.78 -13.17
C GLU A 315 24.09 1.23 -13.18
N ALA A 316 23.87 0.09 -13.84
CA ALA A 316 22.57 -0.57 -13.85
C ALA A 316 22.20 -1.05 -12.44
N ILE A 317 23.17 -1.58 -11.69
CA ILE A 317 23.00 -1.92 -10.28
C ILE A 317 22.68 -0.67 -9.45
N ARG A 318 23.40 0.44 -9.62
CA ARG A 318 23.15 1.67 -8.84
C ARG A 318 21.74 2.20 -9.08
N LYS A 319 21.31 2.29 -10.35
CA LYS A 319 19.93 2.65 -10.71
C LYS A 319 18.91 1.68 -10.11
N SER A 320 19.22 0.38 -10.09
CA SER A 320 18.38 -0.64 -9.44
C SER A 320 18.24 -0.42 -7.95
N ARG A 321 19.34 -0.11 -7.26
CA ARG A 321 19.35 0.15 -5.82
C ARG A 321 18.56 1.41 -5.49
N ASP A 322 18.70 2.47 -6.28
CA ASP A 322 17.93 3.71 -6.08
C ASP A 322 16.43 3.46 -6.26
N ALA A 323 16.03 2.72 -7.29
CA ALA A 323 14.65 2.33 -7.49
C ALA A 323 14.08 1.47 -6.36
N ILE A 324 14.85 0.47 -5.89
CA ILE A 324 14.48 -0.34 -4.72
C ILE A 324 14.30 0.53 -3.49
N ARG A 325 15.25 1.44 -3.23
CA ARG A 325 15.19 2.35 -2.09
C ARG A 325 13.90 3.15 -2.12
N GLU A 326 13.52 3.70 -3.27
CA GLU A 326 12.25 4.42 -3.41
C GLU A 326 11.02 3.54 -3.15
N ILE A 327 10.99 2.31 -3.69
CA ILE A 327 9.90 1.34 -3.46
C ILE A 327 9.78 1.00 -1.97
N LEU A 328 10.90 0.68 -1.33
CA LEU A 328 10.95 0.30 0.08
C LEU A 328 10.56 1.46 0.99
N ILE A 329 11.03 2.68 0.72
CA ILE A 329 10.60 3.88 1.47
C ILE A 329 9.10 4.11 1.35
N LYS A 330 8.53 4.01 0.14
CA LYS A 330 7.07 4.15 -0.05
C LYS A 330 6.29 3.06 0.69
N LYS A 331 6.80 1.83 0.69
CA LYS A 331 6.21 0.72 1.44
C LYS A 331 6.28 0.93 2.95
N GLN A 332 7.42 1.36 3.47
CA GLN A 332 7.59 1.71 4.88
C GLN A 332 6.61 2.82 5.28
N GLN A 333 6.53 3.90 4.51
CA GLN A 333 5.59 4.99 4.77
C GLN A 333 4.13 4.53 4.76
N SER A 334 3.78 3.58 3.87
CA SER A 334 2.45 2.96 3.82
C SER A 334 2.18 2.15 5.08
N LEU A 335 3.13 1.32 5.52
CA LEU A 335 3.04 0.52 6.73
C LEU A 335 2.90 1.38 7.99
N GLU A 336 3.64 2.49 8.08
CA GLU A 336 3.51 3.44 9.18
C GLU A 336 2.09 4.03 9.25
N ALA A 337 1.55 4.47 8.11
CA ALA A 337 0.18 4.99 8.03
C ALA A 337 -0.89 3.92 8.34
N GLU A 338 -0.67 2.68 7.90
CA GLU A 338 -1.53 1.53 8.22
C GLU A 338 -1.51 1.23 9.71
N ASN A 339 -0.33 1.25 10.33
CA ASN A 339 -0.16 0.97 11.75
C ASN A 339 -0.80 2.04 12.64
N ASP A 340 -0.70 3.32 12.27
CA ASP A 340 -1.38 4.43 12.98
C ASP A 340 -2.90 4.28 12.92
N LEU A 341 -3.42 3.90 11.75
CA LEU A 341 -4.84 3.62 11.53
C LEU A 341 -5.29 2.42 12.38
N TYR A 342 -4.60 1.29 12.27
CA TYR A 342 -4.93 0.05 12.97
C TYR A 342 -4.80 0.16 14.48
N SER A 343 -3.78 0.87 14.99
CA SER A 343 -3.64 1.12 16.44
C SER A 343 -4.84 1.86 17.01
N SER A 344 -5.40 2.81 16.26
CA SER A 344 -6.57 3.57 16.68
C SER A 344 -7.86 2.75 16.60
N ILE A 345 -8.03 1.96 15.54
CA ILE A 345 -9.17 1.03 15.39
C ILE A 345 -9.12 -0.03 16.50
N PHE A 346 -7.96 -0.60 16.77
CA PHE A 346 -7.79 -1.65 17.77
C PHE A 346 -8.15 -1.15 19.18
N ARG A 347 -7.64 0.03 19.58
CA ARG A 347 -8.02 0.67 20.87
C ARG A 347 -9.52 0.93 20.97
N TYR A 348 -10.16 1.29 19.86
CA TYR A 348 -11.60 1.49 19.82
C TYR A 348 -12.36 0.17 20.00
N LEU A 349 -11.95 -0.89 19.29
CA LEU A 349 -12.53 -2.23 19.42
C LEU A 349 -12.37 -2.79 20.85
N GLU A 350 -11.22 -2.62 21.49
CA GLU A 350 -11.02 -3.00 22.90
C GLU A 350 -11.96 -2.26 23.86
N ASN A 351 -12.31 -1.01 23.55
CA ASN A 351 -13.28 -0.27 24.37
C ASN A 351 -14.71 -0.76 24.15
N ILE A 352 -15.10 -1.15 22.93
CA ILE A 352 -16.43 -1.76 22.68
C ILE A 352 -16.54 -3.14 23.34
N GLU A 353 -15.45 -3.92 23.32
CA GLU A 353 -15.41 -5.29 23.87
C GLU A 353 -15.79 -5.33 25.35
N LYS A 354 -15.52 -4.26 26.12
CA LYS A 354 -16.01 -4.09 27.51
C LYS A 354 -17.53 -4.19 27.65
N TYR A 355 -18.27 -3.86 26.60
CA TYR A 355 -19.73 -3.88 26.60
C TYR A 355 -20.30 -5.22 26.09
N HIS A 356 -19.48 -6.08 25.46
CA HIS A 356 -19.90 -7.40 24.92
C HIS A 356 -18.81 -8.48 25.12
N PRO A 357 -18.55 -8.93 26.36
CA PRO A 357 -17.48 -9.87 26.65
C PRO A 357 -17.73 -11.30 26.12
N ASP A 358 -18.98 -11.68 25.81
CA ASP A 358 -19.37 -13.08 25.61
C ASP A 358 -19.39 -13.55 24.13
N LYS A 359 -18.90 -12.77 23.16
CA LYS A 359 -19.06 -13.03 21.70
C LYS A 359 -17.74 -13.17 20.90
N LEU A 360 -16.73 -13.84 21.45
CA LEU A 360 -15.40 -13.91 20.84
C LEU A 360 -15.15 -15.06 19.83
N GLN A 361 -16.12 -15.92 19.53
CA GLN A 361 -15.97 -16.95 18.49
C GLN A 361 -16.88 -16.66 17.29
N VAL A 362 -16.41 -15.81 16.39
CA VAL A 362 -17.07 -15.55 15.11
C VAL A 362 -16.21 -16.11 13.98
N GLN A 363 -16.79 -16.97 13.14
CA GLN A 363 -16.12 -17.45 11.93
C GLN A 363 -16.08 -16.33 10.88
N LEU A 364 -14.90 -16.10 10.31
CA LEU A 364 -14.70 -15.16 9.21
C LEU A 364 -15.40 -15.66 7.94
N LYS A 365 -15.96 -14.73 7.16
CA LYS A 365 -16.60 -15.07 5.87
C LYS A 365 -15.54 -15.23 4.79
N GLU A 366 -15.90 -15.91 3.71
CA GLU A 366 -15.03 -16.12 2.54
C GLU A 366 -14.51 -14.79 1.95
N GLN A 367 -15.32 -13.73 1.97
CA GLN A 367 -14.90 -12.40 1.52
C GLN A 367 -13.77 -11.81 2.39
N ASP A 368 -13.82 -12.00 3.71
CA ASP A 368 -12.78 -11.52 4.63
C ASP A 368 -11.47 -12.30 4.41
N ILE A 369 -11.58 -13.62 4.17
CA ILE A 369 -10.46 -14.50 3.83
C ILE A 369 -9.82 -14.06 2.49
N ASN A 370 -10.63 -13.77 1.47
CA ASN A 370 -10.15 -13.34 0.16
C ASN A 370 -9.37 -12.02 0.24
N GLU A 371 -9.79 -11.06 1.08
CA GLU A 371 -9.02 -9.81 1.27
C GLU A 371 -7.67 -10.08 1.95
N LEU A 372 -7.64 -10.94 2.98
CA LEU A 372 -6.38 -11.32 3.63
C LEU A 372 -5.45 -12.06 2.66
N GLN A 373 -5.99 -12.91 1.79
CA GLN A 373 -5.24 -13.59 0.73
C GLN A 373 -4.71 -12.59 -0.31
N GLU A 374 -5.49 -11.60 -0.71
CA GLU A 374 -5.02 -10.54 -1.61
C GLU A 374 -3.88 -9.75 -0.97
N ARG A 375 -4.00 -9.39 0.32
CA ARG A 375 -2.91 -8.71 1.04
C ARG A 375 -1.66 -9.59 1.11
N PHE A 376 -1.81 -10.87 1.38
CA PHE A 376 -0.71 -11.83 1.39
C PHE A 376 -0.07 -12.00 0.01
N SER A 377 -0.86 -11.99 -1.06
CA SER A 377 -0.37 -12.00 -2.45
C SER A 377 0.53 -10.80 -2.76
N ASN A 378 0.27 -9.64 -2.16
CA ASN A 378 1.14 -8.47 -2.29
C ASN A 378 2.48 -8.66 -1.58
N ILE A 379 2.52 -9.35 -0.43
CA ILE A 379 3.76 -9.73 0.25
C ILE A 379 4.56 -10.69 -0.64
N ASN A 380 3.91 -11.71 -1.20
CA ASN A 380 4.54 -12.64 -2.14
C ASN A 380 5.03 -11.95 -3.41
N SER A 381 4.29 -10.94 -3.90
CA SER A 381 4.71 -10.14 -5.05
C SER A 381 6.00 -9.37 -4.77
N LEU A 382 6.15 -8.82 -3.56
CA LEU A 382 7.37 -8.13 -3.13
C LEU A 382 8.55 -9.11 -3.02
N LEU A 383 8.36 -10.26 -2.37
CA LEU A 383 9.39 -11.30 -2.22
C LEU A 383 9.88 -11.86 -3.56
N ASN A 384 8.99 -11.92 -4.55
CA ASN A 384 9.30 -12.45 -5.88
C ASN A 384 9.84 -11.41 -6.86
N LEU A 385 10.11 -10.17 -6.42
CA LEU A 385 10.78 -9.21 -7.29
C LEU A 385 12.15 -9.74 -7.69
N ASN A 386 12.33 -10.00 -8.99
CA ASN A 386 13.56 -10.52 -9.57
C ASN A 386 14.79 -9.65 -9.23
N LEU A 387 14.57 -8.36 -9.00
CA LEU A 387 15.64 -7.41 -8.69
C LEU A 387 16.37 -7.76 -7.39
N PHE A 388 15.67 -8.18 -6.35
CA PHE A 388 16.28 -8.59 -5.07
C PHE A 388 17.12 -9.86 -5.22
N LYS A 389 16.65 -10.82 -6.02
CA LYS A 389 17.42 -12.03 -6.37
C LYS A 389 18.70 -11.66 -7.12
N LYS A 390 18.64 -10.72 -8.08
CA LYS A 390 19.81 -10.25 -8.84
C LYS A 390 20.84 -9.50 -7.98
N LEU A 391 20.40 -8.86 -6.90
CA LEU A 391 21.28 -8.20 -5.92
C LEU A 391 21.77 -9.15 -4.81
N ASN A 392 21.39 -10.44 -4.85
CA ASN A 392 21.76 -11.47 -3.89
C ASN A 392 21.35 -11.17 -2.44
N TYR A 393 20.24 -10.45 -2.23
CA TYR A 393 19.73 -10.10 -0.89
C TYR A 393 19.40 -11.35 -0.07
N GLN A 394 19.96 -11.43 1.14
CA GLN A 394 19.88 -12.64 1.97
C GLN A 394 18.58 -12.68 2.78
N SER A 395 18.01 -11.53 3.16
CA SER A 395 16.77 -11.45 3.94
C SER A 395 15.62 -12.23 3.30
N LEU A 396 15.54 -12.25 1.96
CA LEU A 396 14.52 -12.98 1.21
C LEU A 396 14.41 -14.45 1.59
N SER A 397 15.54 -15.13 1.80
CA SER A 397 15.55 -16.57 2.12
C SER A 397 14.84 -16.84 3.44
N VAL A 398 15.13 -16.04 4.46
CA VAL A 398 14.55 -16.13 5.81
C VAL A 398 13.03 -16.02 5.77
N TYR A 399 12.50 -14.96 5.15
CA TYR A 399 11.05 -14.76 5.10
C TYR A 399 10.34 -15.73 4.15
N THR A 400 11.01 -16.18 3.08
CA THR A 400 10.47 -17.24 2.21
C THR A 400 10.34 -18.56 2.98
N ASP A 401 11.33 -18.89 3.81
CA ASP A 401 11.28 -20.09 4.66
C ASP A 401 10.20 -19.99 5.73
N ILE A 402 10.00 -18.81 6.36
CA ILE A 402 8.89 -18.59 7.31
C ILE A 402 7.54 -18.84 6.64
N ILE A 403 7.32 -18.27 5.45
CA ILE A 403 6.07 -18.44 4.69
C ILE A 403 5.87 -19.90 4.29
N LYS A 404 6.93 -20.57 3.81
CA LYS A 404 6.87 -21.97 3.39
C LYS A 404 6.58 -22.91 4.57
N ASN A 405 7.26 -22.72 5.70
CA ASN A 405 7.03 -23.50 6.91
C ASN A 405 5.60 -23.35 7.41
N ALA A 406 5.04 -22.14 7.37
CA ALA A 406 3.65 -21.92 7.74
C ALA A 406 2.69 -22.69 6.82
N ALA A 407 2.92 -22.63 5.50
CA ALA A 407 2.11 -23.36 4.51
C ALA A 407 2.19 -24.89 4.64
N GLU A 408 3.33 -25.44 5.09
CA GLU A 408 3.51 -26.88 5.28
C GLU A 408 2.92 -27.40 6.61
N GLN A 409 2.85 -26.57 7.66
CA GLN A 409 2.44 -26.96 9.00
C GLN A 409 0.95 -26.71 9.30
N CYS A 410 0.26 -25.91 8.48
CA CYS A 410 -1.12 -25.49 8.73
C CYS A 410 -2.01 -25.74 7.50
N ASP A 411 -3.13 -26.43 7.73
CA ASP A 411 -4.13 -26.73 6.69
C ASP A 411 -5.02 -25.51 6.35
N SER A 412 -5.18 -24.58 7.31
CA SER A 412 -5.99 -23.36 7.16
C SER A 412 -5.13 -22.13 6.93
N PHE A 413 -5.50 -21.29 5.96
CA PHE A 413 -4.82 -20.01 5.70
C PHE A 413 -4.81 -19.07 6.92
N LEU A 414 -5.84 -19.12 7.78
CA LEU A 414 -5.88 -18.30 9.00
C LEU A 414 -4.86 -18.75 10.05
N GLU A 415 -4.60 -20.06 10.15
CA GLU A 415 -3.56 -20.62 11.02
C GLU A 415 -2.17 -20.32 10.47
N GLN A 416 -2.02 -20.32 9.13
CA GLN A 416 -0.78 -19.91 8.47
C GLN A 416 -0.40 -18.47 8.86
N ILE A 417 -1.36 -17.53 8.89
CA ILE A 417 -1.11 -16.14 9.30
C ILE A 417 -0.59 -16.07 10.74
N ASP A 418 -1.19 -16.82 11.67
CA ASP A 418 -0.77 -16.80 13.08
C ASP A 418 0.63 -17.39 13.26
N LEU A 419 0.91 -18.51 12.57
CA LEU A 419 2.21 -19.16 12.63
C LEU A 419 3.31 -18.27 12.02
N MET A 420 3.02 -17.56 10.92
CA MET A 420 3.94 -16.57 10.36
C MET A 420 4.22 -15.43 11.35
N GLY A 421 3.17 -14.84 11.95
CA GLY A 421 3.31 -13.76 12.93
C GLY A 421 4.14 -14.17 14.16
N ASN A 422 3.88 -15.37 14.69
CA ASN A 422 4.64 -15.93 15.82
C ASN A 422 6.10 -16.22 15.45
N SER A 423 6.34 -16.76 14.25
CA SER A 423 7.69 -17.07 13.77
C SER A 423 8.52 -15.80 13.60
N VAL A 424 7.95 -14.74 13.02
CA VAL A 424 8.63 -13.45 12.88
C VAL A 424 9.02 -12.86 14.24
N GLY A 425 8.15 -12.94 15.25
CA GLY A 425 8.44 -12.45 16.60
C GLY A 425 9.56 -13.22 17.33
N LEU A 426 9.96 -14.40 16.84
CA LEU A 426 11.03 -15.23 17.41
C LEU A 426 12.36 -15.09 16.66
N VAL A 427 12.35 -14.60 15.42
CA VAL A 427 13.57 -14.43 14.61
C VAL A 427 14.23 -13.11 14.95
N ASP A 428 15.37 -13.18 15.63
CA ASP A 428 16.24 -12.02 15.83
C ASP A 428 17.07 -11.78 14.55
N THR A 429 16.42 -11.18 13.56
CA THR A 429 17.00 -10.92 12.23
C THR A 429 18.28 -10.08 12.31
N LYS A 430 18.41 -9.21 13.33
CA LYS A 430 19.55 -8.30 13.50
C LYS A 430 20.82 -8.98 13.98
N ASN A 431 20.72 -10.14 14.64
CA ASN A 431 21.88 -10.88 15.15
C ASN A 431 22.20 -12.17 14.38
N GLN A 432 21.24 -12.71 13.62
CA GLN A 432 21.38 -14.01 12.95
C GLN A 432 21.55 -13.92 11.43
N VAL A 433 21.15 -12.80 10.79
CA VAL A 433 21.25 -12.62 9.33
C VAL A 433 22.41 -11.69 9.00
N THR A 434 23.31 -12.12 8.13
CA THR A 434 24.31 -11.22 7.56
C THR A 434 23.68 -10.46 6.40
N PHE A 435 23.22 -9.23 6.66
CA PHE A 435 22.66 -8.39 5.62
C PHE A 435 23.69 -8.00 4.59
N VAL A 436 23.23 -7.95 3.35
CA VAL A 436 24.05 -7.62 2.21
C VAL A 436 24.36 -6.11 2.18
N ASP A 437 23.39 -5.27 2.53
CA ASP A 437 23.50 -3.82 2.71
C ASP A 437 22.38 -3.22 3.57
N ASP A 438 22.34 -1.88 3.63
CA ASP A 438 21.30 -1.08 4.29
C ASP A 438 19.90 -1.29 3.71
N LEU A 439 19.80 -1.64 2.43
CA LEU A 439 18.52 -1.90 1.75
C LEU A 439 18.01 -3.31 2.02
N ASP A 440 18.89 -4.30 2.18
CA ASP A 440 18.56 -5.66 2.60
C ASP A 440 18.07 -5.68 4.05
N GLU A 441 18.71 -4.90 4.93
CA GLU A 441 18.22 -4.66 6.30
C GLU A 441 16.84 -3.97 6.29
N LEU A 442 16.67 -2.90 5.50
CA LEU A 442 15.38 -2.22 5.36
C LEU A 442 14.29 -3.13 4.79
N LEU A 443 14.63 -4.00 3.82
CA LEU A 443 13.72 -4.98 3.27
C LEU A 443 13.26 -5.96 4.36
N ALA A 444 14.17 -6.45 5.20
CA ALA A 444 13.83 -7.33 6.32
C ALA A 444 12.86 -6.64 7.29
N ASP A 445 13.18 -5.42 7.73
CA ASP A 445 12.31 -4.63 8.60
C ASP A 445 10.90 -4.43 8.00
N ILE A 446 10.81 -4.21 6.68
CA ILE A 446 9.52 -4.08 5.97
C ILE A 446 8.76 -5.40 5.92
N LEU A 447 9.42 -6.52 5.65
CA LEU A 447 8.79 -7.84 5.58
C LEU A 447 8.26 -8.29 6.95
N GLU A 448 9.05 -8.07 8.01
CA GLU A 448 8.61 -8.28 9.39
C GLU A 448 7.36 -7.45 9.72
N LYS A 449 7.38 -6.16 9.40
CA LYS A 449 6.23 -5.27 9.62
C LYS A 449 5.02 -5.66 8.79
N GLU A 450 5.18 -6.11 7.55
CA GLU A 450 4.09 -6.60 6.70
C GLU A 450 3.40 -7.82 7.31
N ILE A 451 4.15 -8.85 7.72
CA ILE A 451 3.59 -10.07 8.31
C ILE A 451 2.91 -9.75 9.64
N THR A 452 3.53 -8.91 10.47
CA THR A 452 2.95 -8.47 11.75
C THR A 452 1.66 -7.67 11.53
N THR A 453 1.64 -6.78 10.53
CA THR A 453 0.46 -5.97 10.19
C THR A 453 -0.66 -6.82 9.59
N LEU A 454 -0.33 -7.85 8.80
CA LEU A 454 -1.31 -8.83 8.30
C LEU A 454 -1.97 -9.60 9.46
N THR A 455 -1.19 -10.02 10.46
CA THR A 455 -1.70 -10.67 11.68
C THR A 455 -2.60 -9.72 12.47
N ARG A 456 -2.18 -8.46 12.65
CA ARG A 456 -3.01 -7.43 13.30
C ARG A 456 -4.31 -7.18 12.55
N ARG A 457 -4.28 -7.15 11.21
CA ARG A 457 -5.46 -6.96 10.38
C ARG A 457 -6.45 -8.11 10.57
N LYS A 458 -5.98 -9.36 10.57
CA LYS A 458 -6.81 -10.53 10.88
C LYS A 458 -7.52 -10.34 12.23
N ASN A 459 -6.79 -10.01 13.29
CA ASN A 459 -7.35 -9.82 14.63
C ASN A 459 -8.37 -8.67 14.68
N ILE A 460 -8.13 -7.58 13.96
CA ILE A 460 -9.09 -6.46 13.86
C ILE A 460 -10.38 -6.91 13.17
N ILE A 461 -10.29 -7.68 12.08
CA ILE A 461 -11.46 -8.20 11.37
C ILE A 461 -12.25 -9.16 12.27
N GLU A 462 -11.58 -10.08 12.98
CA GLU A 462 -12.24 -10.98 13.93
C GLU A 462 -13.02 -10.21 15.01
N LYS A 463 -12.41 -9.18 15.61
CA LYS A 463 -13.06 -8.32 16.60
C LYS A 463 -14.19 -7.48 16.00
N GLU A 464 -14.04 -6.99 14.77
CA GLU A 464 -15.08 -6.23 14.05
C GLU A 464 -16.32 -7.10 13.79
N LYS A 465 -16.14 -8.38 13.44
CA LYS A 465 -17.27 -9.31 13.20
C LYS A 465 -18.06 -9.66 14.46
N ALA A 466 -17.50 -9.45 15.66
CA ALA A 466 -18.22 -9.61 16.92
C ALA A 466 -19.25 -8.50 17.18
N ILE A 467 -19.23 -7.38 16.43
CA ILE A 467 -20.15 -6.25 16.62
C ILE A 467 -21.52 -6.56 15.98
N ASP A 468 -22.57 -6.69 16.77
CA ASP A 468 -23.93 -7.01 16.27
C ASP A 468 -24.55 -5.93 15.38
N ASP A 469 -24.27 -4.66 15.61
CA ASP A 469 -24.85 -3.55 14.86
C ASP A 469 -24.20 -3.41 13.48
N ASN A 470 -24.96 -3.74 12.43
CA ASN A 470 -24.52 -3.66 11.04
C ASN A 470 -24.02 -2.27 10.62
N GLN A 471 -24.58 -1.20 11.17
CA GLN A 471 -24.23 0.16 10.80
C GLN A 471 -22.86 0.55 11.37
N LEU A 472 -22.59 0.17 12.62
CA LEU A 472 -21.29 0.32 13.26
C LEU A 472 -20.23 -0.56 12.57
N ARG A 473 -20.59 -1.81 12.30
CA ARG A 473 -19.77 -2.79 11.61
C ARG A 473 -19.31 -2.29 10.24
N ASN A 474 -20.25 -1.91 9.37
CA ASN A 474 -19.96 -1.39 8.03
C ASN A 474 -19.08 -0.11 8.04
N THR A 475 -19.14 0.67 9.12
CA THR A 475 -18.32 1.88 9.29
C THR A 475 -16.86 1.51 9.56
N ILE A 476 -16.61 0.49 10.39
CA ILE A 476 -15.27 -0.02 10.66
C ILE A 476 -14.72 -0.77 9.45
N GLU A 477 -15.56 -1.57 8.78
CA GLU A 477 -15.21 -2.20 7.50
C GLU A 477 -14.72 -1.17 6.48
N TYR A 478 -15.42 -0.03 6.32
CA TYR A 478 -14.97 1.05 5.43
C TYR A 478 -13.57 1.58 5.79
N LEU A 479 -13.23 1.67 7.07
CA LEU A 479 -11.91 2.12 7.52
C LEU A 479 -10.80 1.09 7.23
N ILE A 480 -11.12 -0.21 7.23
CA ILE A 480 -10.17 -1.30 6.99
C ILE A 480 -9.98 -1.57 5.49
N TYR A 481 -11.06 -1.58 4.71
CA TYR A 481 -11.06 -1.97 3.30
C TYR A 481 -10.71 -0.79 2.37
N THR A 482 -9.70 -0.97 1.52
CA THR A 482 -9.15 0.08 0.64
C THR A 482 -9.85 0.21 -0.71
N LYS A 483 -10.70 -0.75 -1.11
CA LYS A 483 -11.31 -0.82 -2.47
C LYS A 483 -12.70 -0.17 -2.62
N SER A 484 -13.26 0.45 -1.58
CA SER A 484 -14.62 0.98 -1.63
C SER A 484 -14.66 2.37 -2.29
N GLY A 485 -15.39 2.52 -3.41
CA GLY A 485 -15.52 3.77 -4.18
C GLY A 485 -15.73 5.05 -3.33
N ASP A 486 -14.89 6.05 -3.55
CA ASP A 486 -14.16 6.70 -2.45
C ASP A 486 -14.66 8.10 -2.01
N GLN A 487 -15.84 8.55 -2.43
CA GLN A 487 -16.42 9.81 -1.90
C GLN A 487 -17.92 9.75 -1.62
N VAL A 488 -18.70 9.17 -2.53
CA VAL A 488 -20.16 9.07 -2.39
C VAL A 488 -20.54 8.24 -1.16
N ASN A 489 -19.76 7.22 -0.81
CA ASN A 489 -20.00 6.41 0.39
C ASN A 489 -19.66 7.11 1.72
N ARG A 490 -18.72 8.08 1.74
CA ARG A 490 -18.25 8.73 2.97
C ARG A 490 -19.35 9.59 3.61
N GLU A 491 -19.91 10.51 2.83
CA GLU A 491 -20.94 11.43 3.30
C GLU A 491 -22.20 10.66 3.68
N MET A 492 -22.57 9.64 2.88
CA MET A 492 -23.70 8.78 3.20
C MET A 492 -23.51 7.99 4.50
N GLN A 493 -22.33 7.41 4.75
CA GLN A 493 -22.09 6.67 6.00
C GLN A 493 -22.11 7.59 7.22
N LEU A 494 -21.43 8.74 7.15
CA LEU A 494 -21.43 9.71 8.24
C LEU A 494 -22.84 10.27 8.49
N GLN A 495 -23.57 10.62 7.43
CA GLN A 495 -24.94 11.11 7.54
C GLN A 495 -25.85 10.04 8.15
N ARG A 496 -25.74 8.78 7.72
CA ARG A 496 -26.52 7.67 8.34
C ARG A 496 -26.20 7.53 9.83
N LEU A 497 -24.92 7.55 10.22
CA LEU A 497 -24.52 7.48 11.64
C LEU A 497 -25.09 8.66 12.44
N GLN A 498 -24.98 9.87 11.90
CA GLN A 498 -25.52 11.09 12.54
C GLN A 498 -27.04 11.05 12.63
N SER A 499 -27.74 10.57 11.60
CA SER A 499 -29.18 10.39 11.61
C SER A 499 -29.60 9.37 12.68
N SER A 500 -28.94 8.21 12.76
CA SER A 500 -29.23 7.23 13.81
C SER A 500 -28.93 7.78 15.21
N TYR A 501 -27.80 8.46 15.40
CA TYR A 501 -27.45 9.13 16.65
C TYR A 501 -28.51 10.16 17.05
N ASN A 502 -28.91 11.05 16.13
CA ASN A 502 -29.94 12.06 16.38
C ASN A 502 -31.29 11.42 16.70
N ASN A 503 -31.69 10.37 15.98
CA ASN A 503 -32.92 9.64 16.25
C ASN A 503 -32.91 8.99 17.64
N PHE A 504 -31.79 8.36 18.04
CA PHE A 504 -31.65 7.78 19.39
C PHE A 504 -31.67 8.87 20.46
N LYS A 505 -30.99 9.99 20.22
CA LYS A 505 -30.96 11.15 21.12
C LYS A 505 -32.34 11.80 21.28
N GLU A 506 -33.06 12.04 20.20
CA GLU A 506 -34.41 12.60 20.22
C GLU A 506 -35.40 11.65 20.92
N ARG A 507 -35.32 10.34 20.62
CA ARG A 507 -36.13 9.34 21.30
C ARG A 507 -35.83 9.28 22.80
N LYS A 508 -34.55 9.35 23.17
CA LYS A 508 -34.09 9.39 24.57
C LYS A 508 -34.62 10.63 25.28
N GLU A 509 -34.51 11.82 24.71
CA GLU A 509 -35.03 13.05 25.33
C GLU A 509 -36.56 13.02 25.46
N ARG A 510 -37.27 12.49 24.46
CA ARG A 510 -38.72 12.28 24.54
C ARG A 510 -39.10 11.31 25.65
N LEU A 511 -38.44 10.15 25.74
CA LEU A 511 -38.72 9.15 26.77
C LEU A 511 -38.28 9.61 28.17
N LYS A 512 -37.22 10.41 28.31
CA LYS A 512 -36.86 11.06 29.58
C LYS A 512 -37.96 12.01 30.04
N LYS A 513 -38.52 12.78 29.11
CA LYS A 513 -39.65 13.67 29.41
C LYS A 513 -40.88 12.86 29.82
N GLU A 514 -41.23 11.81 29.07
CA GLU A 514 -42.36 10.93 29.40
C GLU A 514 -42.15 10.22 30.75
N PHE A 515 -40.93 9.74 31.03
CA PHE A 515 -40.55 9.14 32.30
C PHE A 515 -40.80 10.12 33.44
N LYS A 516 -40.31 11.36 33.31
CA LYS A 516 -40.51 12.41 34.31
C LYS A 516 -41.98 12.78 34.49
N GLU A 517 -42.73 12.93 33.39
CA GLU A 517 -44.17 13.22 33.45
C GLU A 517 -44.95 12.10 34.16
N LYS A 518 -44.57 10.83 33.96
CA LYS A 518 -45.17 9.69 34.67
C LYS A 518 -44.76 9.64 36.13
N GLU A 519 -43.50 9.93 36.45
CA GLU A 519 -42.99 10.03 37.82
C GLU A 519 -43.75 11.12 38.60
N ASP A 520 -43.86 12.32 38.02
CA ASP A 520 -44.63 13.45 38.58
C ASP A 520 -46.13 13.10 38.72
N TYR A 521 -46.70 12.37 37.75
CA TYR A 521 -48.11 11.94 37.81
C TYR A 521 -48.36 10.93 38.93
N ILE A 522 -47.50 9.91 39.08
CA ILE A 522 -47.56 8.95 40.20
C ILE A 522 -47.50 9.69 41.54
N GLN A 523 -46.60 10.67 41.67
CA GLN A 523 -46.48 11.46 42.89
C GLN A 523 -47.77 12.27 43.17
N SER A 524 -48.33 12.94 42.16
CA SER A 524 -49.57 13.71 42.31
C SER A 524 -50.78 12.86 42.72
N LEU A 525 -50.88 11.63 42.21
CA LEU A 525 -51.94 10.69 42.58
C LEU A 525 -51.79 10.20 44.02
N GLN A 526 -50.56 9.93 44.47
CA GLN A 526 -50.27 9.55 45.84
C GLN A 526 -50.59 10.67 46.84
N GLU A 527 -50.31 11.92 46.50
CA GLU A 527 -50.65 13.09 47.31
C GLU A 527 -52.19 13.23 47.44
N LYS A 528 -52.91 13.19 46.32
CA LYS A 528 -54.38 13.30 46.31
C LYS A 528 -55.07 12.18 47.09
N GLU A 529 -54.63 10.94 46.94
CA GLU A 529 -55.23 9.79 47.65
C GLU A 529 -54.91 9.82 49.15
N ASN A 530 -53.70 10.28 49.54
CA ASN A 530 -53.37 10.51 50.95
C ASN A 530 -54.27 11.58 51.58
N ASP A 531 -54.53 12.68 50.87
CA ASP A 531 -55.43 13.75 51.33
C ASP A 531 -56.87 13.23 51.50
N GLU A 532 -57.38 12.47 50.53
CA GLU A 532 -58.72 11.85 50.60
C GLU A 532 -58.82 10.84 51.76
N ASN A 533 -57.78 10.03 52.00
CA ASN A 533 -57.76 9.08 53.12
C ASN A 533 -57.66 9.79 54.47
N GLN A 534 -56.87 10.85 54.59
CA GLN A 534 -56.84 11.68 55.81
C GLN A 534 -58.18 12.34 56.08
N GLN A 535 -58.92 12.75 55.05
CA GLN A 535 -60.26 13.29 55.21
C GLN A 535 -61.23 12.21 55.74
N LYS A 536 -61.25 11.02 55.13
CA LYS A 536 -62.07 9.89 55.59
C LYS A 536 -61.77 9.50 57.03
N VAL A 537 -60.50 9.48 57.43
CA VAL A 537 -60.10 9.20 58.82
C VAL A 537 -60.56 10.30 59.77
N ARG A 538 -60.46 11.58 59.39
CA ARG A 538 -60.98 12.69 60.22
C ARG A 538 -62.49 12.61 60.43
N GLU A 539 -63.25 12.35 59.37
CA GLU A 539 -64.69 12.17 59.43
C GLU A 539 -65.08 10.96 60.29
N PHE A 540 -64.31 9.86 60.20
CA PHE A 540 -64.47 8.68 61.03
C PHE A 540 -64.26 8.98 62.51
N VAL A 541 -63.12 9.58 62.87
CA VAL A 541 -62.77 9.93 64.27
C VAL A 541 -63.86 10.81 64.88
N GLN A 542 -64.28 11.86 64.18
CA GLN A 542 -65.38 12.74 64.65
C GLN A 542 -66.68 11.98 64.91
N LYS A 543 -67.01 11.00 64.05
CA LYS A 543 -68.25 10.24 64.16
C LYS A 543 -68.24 9.24 65.32
N ILE A 544 -67.09 8.62 65.61
CA ILE A 544 -66.98 7.60 66.67
C ILE A 544 -66.57 8.18 68.04
N GLN A 545 -66.15 9.45 68.10
CA GLN A 545 -65.67 10.08 69.33
C GLN A 545 -66.66 9.96 70.49
N THR A 546 -67.92 10.34 70.27
CA THR A 546 -68.97 10.24 71.30
C THR A 546 -69.31 8.77 71.63
N PRO A 547 -69.56 7.87 70.65
CA PRO A 547 -69.76 6.44 70.94
C PRO A 547 -68.64 5.77 71.74
N VAL A 548 -67.36 6.05 71.44
CA VAL A 548 -66.20 5.47 72.16
C VAL A 548 -66.17 5.96 73.60
N GLN A 549 -66.38 7.26 73.84
CA GLN A 549 -66.45 7.82 75.19
C GLN A 549 -67.60 7.22 76.01
N GLN A 550 -68.75 6.98 75.38
CA GLN A 550 -69.90 6.33 76.03
C GLN A 550 -69.62 4.85 76.33
N TYR A 551 -68.97 4.13 75.42
CA TYR A 551 -68.57 2.73 75.60
C TYR A 551 -67.63 2.56 76.80
N GLN A 552 -66.60 3.40 76.89
CA GLN A 552 -65.64 3.40 78.01
C GLN A 552 -66.32 3.71 79.35
N LYS A 553 -67.19 4.73 79.39
CA LYS A 553 -67.91 5.10 80.62
C LYS A 553 -68.82 3.99 81.15
N ILE A 554 -69.45 3.20 80.28
CA ILE A 554 -70.28 2.05 80.70
C ILE A 554 -69.39 0.92 81.23
N GLN A 555 -68.26 0.66 80.57
CA GLN A 555 -67.29 -0.35 80.97
C GLN A 555 -66.72 -0.07 82.38
N ASP A 556 -66.53 1.19 82.73
CA ASP A 556 -66.01 1.62 84.03
C ASP A 556 -67.12 1.88 85.09
N SER A 557 -68.39 1.64 84.76
CA SER A 557 -69.52 1.92 85.66
C SER A 557 -69.68 0.88 86.77
N ASN A 558 -70.14 1.31 87.95
CA ASN A 558 -70.43 0.42 89.09
C ASN A 558 -71.89 -0.06 89.12
N LEU A 559 -72.65 0.16 88.05
CA LEU A 559 -74.10 -0.05 88.00
C LEU A 559 -74.52 -1.47 88.42
N GLU A 560 -73.79 -2.50 87.99
CA GLU A 560 -74.05 -3.90 88.38
C GLU A 560 -73.83 -4.12 89.90
N THR A 561 -72.79 -3.51 90.46
CA THR A 561 -72.47 -3.56 91.89
C THR A 561 -73.54 -2.83 92.71
N ASP A 562 -74.01 -1.68 92.23
CA ASP A 562 -75.02 -0.86 92.90
C ASP A 562 -76.39 -1.55 92.88
N VAL A 563 -76.80 -2.14 91.75
CA VAL A 563 -78.04 -2.93 91.64
C VAL A 563 -78.01 -4.15 92.56
N THR A 564 -76.87 -4.85 92.65
CA THR A 564 -76.71 -5.99 93.56
C THR A 564 -76.80 -5.55 95.04
N SER A 565 -76.23 -4.40 95.36
CA SER A 565 -76.30 -3.79 96.68
C SER A 565 -77.73 -3.39 97.05
N LEU A 566 -78.50 -2.88 96.09
CA LEU A 566 -79.92 -2.54 96.28
C LEU A 566 -80.76 -3.76 96.66
N VAL A 567 -80.62 -4.87 95.93
CA VAL A 567 -81.36 -6.13 96.19
C VAL A 567 -81.03 -6.66 97.58
N THR A 568 -79.75 -6.61 97.97
CA THR A 568 -79.28 -7.06 99.30
C THR A 568 -79.94 -6.25 100.41
N ASN A 569 -79.96 -4.92 100.28
CA ASN A 569 -80.57 -4.02 101.27
C ASN A 569 -82.09 -4.16 101.35
N LEU A 570 -82.78 -4.34 100.21
CA LEU A 570 -84.22 -4.61 100.18
C LEU A 570 -84.58 -5.93 100.90
N LYS A 571 -83.73 -6.95 100.77
CA LYS A 571 -83.93 -8.24 101.44
C LYS A 571 -83.77 -8.11 102.95
N GLN A 572 -82.77 -7.36 103.40
CA GLN A 572 -82.55 -7.07 104.82
C GLN A 572 -83.72 -6.27 105.40
N PHE A 573 -84.21 -5.25 104.67
CA PHE A 573 -85.38 -4.48 105.07
C PHE A 573 -86.63 -5.37 105.24
N ASN A 574 -86.90 -6.25 104.28
CA ASN A 574 -88.03 -7.18 104.36
C ASN A 574 -87.96 -8.09 105.61
N ASN A 575 -86.80 -8.66 105.88
CA ASN A 575 -86.60 -9.53 107.04
C ASN A 575 -86.79 -8.79 108.36
N ASN A 576 -86.32 -7.54 108.44
CA ASN A 576 -86.52 -6.70 109.62
C ASN A 576 -88.02 -6.43 109.86
N ILE A 577 -88.80 -6.17 108.80
CA ILE A 577 -90.25 -5.93 108.90
C ILE A 577 -90.99 -7.20 109.34
N ILE A 578 -90.62 -8.37 108.82
CA ILE A 578 -91.23 -9.65 109.23
C ILE A 578 -91.01 -9.91 110.72
N SER A 579 -89.82 -9.58 111.21
CA SER A 579 -89.38 -9.87 112.59
C SER A 579 -89.89 -8.87 113.64
N ALA A 580 -90.47 -7.74 113.22
CA ALA A 580 -90.99 -6.73 114.14
C ALA A 580 -92.23 -7.24 114.90
N GLU A 581 -92.23 -7.07 116.23
CA GLU A 581 -93.29 -7.56 117.13
C GLU A 581 -94.36 -6.50 117.44
N ASP A 582 -94.01 -5.20 117.36
CA ASP A 582 -94.94 -4.09 117.59
C ASP A 582 -94.80 -2.92 116.59
N ASP A 583 -95.69 -1.92 116.70
CA ASP A 583 -95.70 -0.75 115.82
C ASP A 583 -94.46 0.15 115.98
N GLN A 584 -93.84 0.20 117.17
CA GLN A 584 -92.63 1.00 117.41
C GLN A 584 -91.41 0.37 116.72
N ASP A 585 -91.31 -0.96 116.76
CA ASP A 585 -90.29 -1.71 116.02
C ASP A 585 -90.37 -1.45 114.52
N ILE A 586 -91.58 -1.45 113.95
CA ILE A 586 -91.80 -1.20 112.50
C ILE A 586 -91.39 0.22 112.10
N ASP A 587 -91.69 1.21 112.93
CA ASP A 587 -91.33 2.61 112.66
C ASP A 587 -89.83 2.88 112.80
N SER A 588 -89.11 2.09 113.61
CA SER A 588 -87.66 2.23 113.81
C SER A 588 -86.80 1.69 112.66
N ILE A 589 -87.37 0.87 111.76
CA ILE A 589 -86.64 0.26 110.63
C ILE A 589 -86.36 1.33 109.57
N SER A 590 -85.09 1.62 109.33
CA SER A 590 -84.67 2.67 108.39
C SER A 590 -84.77 2.27 106.91
N GLU A 591 -85.04 3.25 106.05
CA GLU A 591 -85.06 3.14 104.58
C GLU A 591 -83.90 3.90 103.91
N THR A 592 -83.05 4.60 104.68
CA THR A 592 -82.06 5.56 104.14
C THR A 592 -81.04 4.94 103.17
N GLU A 593 -80.50 3.76 103.48
CA GLU A 593 -79.48 3.10 102.63
C GLU A 593 -80.08 2.64 101.28
N ILE A 594 -81.31 2.15 101.27
CA ILE A 594 -82.01 1.78 100.03
C ILE A 594 -82.23 3.02 99.16
N LEU A 595 -82.64 4.14 99.77
CA LEU A 595 -82.87 5.39 99.04
C LEU A 595 -81.59 5.99 98.46
N SER A 596 -80.44 5.89 99.14
CA SER A 596 -79.17 6.38 98.59
C SER A 596 -78.70 5.57 97.39
N ILE A 597 -78.81 4.23 97.46
CA ILE A 597 -78.44 3.34 96.35
C ILE A 597 -79.36 3.59 95.13
N LEU A 598 -80.67 3.80 95.35
CA LEU A 598 -81.60 4.13 94.26
C LEU A 598 -81.24 5.45 93.55
N GLU A 599 -80.81 6.49 94.27
CA GLU A 599 -80.37 7.75 93.64
C GLU A 599 -79.03 7.60 92.89
N GLN A 600 -78.15 6.71 93.35
CA GLN A 600 -76.90 6.39 92.64
C GLN A 600 -77.18 5.64 91.33
N ILE A 601 -77.98 4.58 91.38
CA ILE A 601 -78.45 3.85 90.19
C ILE A 601 -79.17 4.81 89.22
N ARG A 602 -79.98 5.74 89.72
CA ARG A 602 -80.65 6.77 88.90
C ARG A 602 -79.66 7.67 88.16
N LYS A 603 -78.62 8.12 88.84
CA LYS A 603 -77.60 9.01 88.26
C LYS A 603 -76.83 8.29 87.17
N GLU A 604 -76.37 7.07 87.45
CA GLU A 604 -75.63 6.24 86.48
C GLU A 604 -76.50 5.85 85.29
N SER A 605 -77.75 5.43 85.53
CA SER A 605 -78.69 5.02 84.48
C SER A 605 -79.06 6.18 83.53
N LYS A 606 -79.15 7.42 84.03
CA LYS A 606 -79.37 8.61 83.18
C LYS A 606 -78.20 8.88 82.24
N GLU A 607 -76.97 8.60 82.66
CA GLU A 607 -75.78 8.77 81.81
C GLU A 607 -75.75 7.75 80.67
N PHE A 608 -76.40 6.59 80.84
CA PHE A 608 -76.47 5.52 79.85
C PHE A 608 -77.82 5.44 79.12
N ASN A 609 -78.71 6.41 79.35
CA ASN A 609 -80.07 6.47 78.78
C ASN A 609 -80.93 5.23 79.09
N ILE A 610 -80.73 4.63 80.26
CA ILE A 610 -81.51 3.50 80.79
C ILE A 610 -82.63 4.07 81.66
N ASP A 611 -83.88 3.71 81.36
CA ASP A 611 -85.04 4.17 82.13
C ASP A 611 -85.27 3.29 83.37
N VAL A 612 -84.90 3.82 84.53
CA VAL A 612 -85.07 3.17 85.84
C VAL A 612 -86.12 3.87 86.72
N GLU A 613 -86.76 4.93 86.23
CA GLU A 613 -87.66 5.77 87.04
C GLU A 613 -88.90 5.00 87.50
N GLY A 614 -89.41 4.11 86.64
CA GLY A 614 -90.53 3.25 86.96
C GLY A 614 -90.25 2.28 88.11
N ASP A 615 -89.05 1.69 88.14
CA ASP A 615 -88.67 0.71 89.17
C ASP A 615 -88.31 1.39 90.49
N ILE A 616 -87.61 2.53 90.44
CA ILE A 616 -87.33 3.36 91.63
C ILE A 616 -88.63 3.76 92.32
N PHE A 617 -89.63 4.21 91.55
CA PHE A 617 -90.92 4.60 92.11
C PHE A 617 -91.63 3.43 92.80
N LYS A 618 -91.70 2.26 92.14
CA LYS A 618 -92.33 1.05 92.70
C LYS A 618 -91.65 0.58 93.97
N ILE A 619 -90.31 0.64 94.04
CA ILE A 619 -89.55 0.24 95.23
C ILE A 619 -89.88 1.17 96.40
N LYS A 620 -89.82 2.49 96.22
CA LYS A 620 -90.12 3.48 97.27
C LYS A 620 -91.54 3.32 97.82
N GLU A 621 -92.52 3.07 96.94
CA GLU A 621 -93.91 2.84 97.36
C GLU A 621 -94.10 1.51 98.08
N SER A 622 -93.42 0.45 97.62
CA SER A 622 -93.53 -0.88 98.22
C SER A 622 -92.97 -0.94 99.64
N LEU A 623 -91.90 -0.20 99.96
CA LEU A 623 -91.35 -0.12 101.32
C LEU A 623 -92.39 0.40 102.33
N LYS A 624 -93.07 1.50 101.98
CA LYS A 624 -94.12 2.11 102.81
C LYS A 624 -95.31 1.18 102.97
N LYS A 625 -95.76 0.57 101.87
CA LYS A 625 -96.91 -0.35 101.86
C LYS A 625 -96.62 -1.59 102.70
N LEU A 626 -95.40 -2.10 102.67
CA LEU A 626 -95.00 -3.27 103.45
C LEU A 626 -95.02 -3.00 104.96
N LYS A 627 -94.50 -1.85 105.41
CA LYS A 627 -94.65 -1.36 106.79
C LYS A 627 -96.12 -1.28 107.20
N GLN A 628 -96.95 -0.64 106.39
CA GLN A 628 -98.39 -0.49 106.66
C GLN A 628 -99.12 -1.84 106.72
N ALA A 629 -98.73 -2.80 105.87
CA ALA A 629 -99.30 -4.13 105.86
C ALA A 629 -98.96 -4.89 107.15
N LYS A 630 -97.71 -4.82 107.63
CA LYS A 630 -97.31 -5.44 108.90
C LYS A 630 -98.05 -4.82 110.09
N LYS A 631 -98.20 -3.49 110.16
CA LYS A 631 -99.00 -2.83 111.21
C LYS A 631 -100.46 -3.27 111.19
N ALA A 632 -101.07 -3.32 110.01
CA ALA A 632 -102.44 -3.81 109.84
C ALA A 632 -102.58 -5.28 110.28
N PHE A 633 -101.56 -6.11 110.04
CA PHE A 633 -101.53 -7.51 110.50
C PHE A 633 -101.48 -7.62 112.04
N LEU A 634 -100.60 -6.85 112.70
CA LEU A 634 -100.46 -6.86 114.17
C LEU A 634 -101.76 -6.43 114.86
N LEU A 635 -102.50 -5.47 114.29
CA LEU A 635 -103.81 -5.03 114.79
C LEU A 635 -104.89 -6.13 114.71
N ILE A 636 -104.78 -7.08 113.78
CA ILE A 636 -105.77 -8.16 113.63
C ILE A 636 -105.59 -9.27 114.69
N HIS A 637 -104.35 -9.53 115.15
CA HIS A 637 -104.00 -10.74 115.95
C HIS A 637 -103.74 -10.53 117.44
N ASN A 638 -103.72 -9.29 117.95
CA ASN A 638 -103.37 -9.04 119.35
C ASN A 638 -104.62 -9.03 120.28
N GLU A 639 -104.97 -10.17 120.87
CA GLU A 639 -106.13 -10.31 121.78
C GLU A 639 -106.01 -9.46 123.08
N ASN A 640 -104.78 -9.17 123.52
CA ASN A 640 -104.54 -8.36 124.74
C ASN A 640 -104.96 -6.88 124.60
N VAL A 641 -105.10 -6.39 123.37
CA VAL A 641 -105.56 -5.01 123.10
C VAL A 641 -107.09 -4.92 123.16
N PHE A 642 -107.79 -6.02 122.84
CA PHE A 642 -109.26 -6.06 122.79
C PHE A 642 -109.93 -5.93 124.17
N TYR A 643 -109.33 -6.50 125.23
CA TYR A 643 -109.87 -6.39 126.60
C TYR A 643 -109.55 -5.04 127.26
N LYS A 644 -108.44 -4.38 126.92
CA LYS A 644 -108.10 -3.05 127.48
C LYS A 644 -108.91 -1.91 126.85
N LEU A 645 -109.28 -2.01 125.57
CA LEU A 645 -109.99 -0.94 124.87
C LEU A 645 -111.53 -0.99 125.01
N LYS A 646 -112.12 -2.12 125.42
CA LYS A 646 -113.58 -2.26 125.62
C LYS A 646 -114.17 -1.35 126.73
N SER A 647 -113.33 -0.86 127.65
CA SER A 647 -113.76 0.07 128.71
C SER A 647 -113.64 1.56 128.35
N ILE A 648 -112.87 1.92 127.30
CA ILE A 648 -112.56 3.32 126.98
C ILE A 648 -113.13 3.73 125.61
N PHE A 649 -113.27 2.82 124.66
CA PHE A 649 -113.86 3.13 123.34
C PHE A 649 -114.81 2.00 122.92
N LYS A 650 -116.10 2.30 122.71
CA LYS A 650 -117.08 1.40 122.08
C LYS A 650 -116.58 1.05 120.68
N LEU A 651 -115.83 -0.04 120.56
CA LEU A 651 -115.29 -0.56 119.31
C LEU A 651 -116.25 -1.63 118.77
N ASN A 652 -116.80 -1.33 117.60
CA ASN A 652 -117.67 -2.22 116.82
C ASN A 652 -116.81 -3.19 115.97
N GLU A 653 -117.37 -4.35 115.64
CA GLU A 653 -116.80 -5.35 114.71
C GLU A 653 -116.38 -4.76 113.33
N GLU A 654 -116.85 -3.55 113.00
CA GLU A 654 -116.57 -2.81 111.77
C GLU A 654 -115.09 -2.41 111.60
N GLN A 655 -114.35 -2.10 112.67
CA GLN A 655 -112.93 -1.72 112.56
C GLN A 655 -111.99 -2.92 112.31
N GLN A 656 -112.33 -4.11 112.83
CA GLN A 656 -111.57 -5.32 112.55
C GLN A 656 -111.77 -5.76 111.09
N GLN A 657 -113.00 -5.66 110.57
CA GLN A 657 -113.29 -5.90 109.15
C GLN A 657 -112.58 -4.88 108.22
N ASN A 658 -112.51 -3.60 108.60
CA ASN A 658 -111.78 -2.60 107.81
C ASN A 658 -110.26 -2.86 107.79
N SER A 659 -109.68 -3.33 108.89
CA SER A 659 -108.25 -3.67 108.95
C SER A 659 -107.91 -4.91 108.10
N ILE A 660 -108.77 -5.94 108.12
CA ILE A 660 -108.65 -7.12 107.22
C ILE A 660 -108.79 -6.69 105.74
N LYS A 661 -109.73 -5.80 105.43
CA LYS A 661 -109.90 -5.26 104.07
C LYS A 661 -108.69 -4.43 103.64
N ASN A 662 -108.11 -3.64 104.54
CA ASN A 662 -106.91 -2.86 104.27
C ASN A 662 -105.68 -3.74 104.05
N TYR A 663 -105.48 -4.77 104.86
CA TYR A 663 -104.40 -5.76 104.69
C TYR A 663 -104.52 -6.48 103.33
N LYS A 664 -105.71 -6.97 102.96
CA LYS A 664 -105.94 -7.60 101.64
C LYS A 664 -105.71 -6.64 100.47
N LYS A 665 -106.09 -5.36 100.62
CA LYS A 665 -105.81 -4.33 99.61
C LYS A 665 -104.31 -4.08 99.46
N LEU A 666 -103.59 -3.93 100.57
CA LEU A 666 -102.14 -3.75 100.58
C LEU A 666 -101.41 -4.98 100.04
N MET A 667 -101.89 -6.20 100.32
CA MET A 667 -101.41 -7.45 99.74
C MET A 667 -101.55 -7.46 98.21
N ALA A 668 -102.73 -7.11 97.69
CA ALA A 668 -102.93 -7.04 96.23
C ALA A 668 -102.03 -5.99 95.57
N GLN A 669 -101.82 -4.85 96.24
CA GLN A 669 -100.98 -3.75 95.72
C GLN A 669 -99.47 -4.06 95.79
N LEU A 670 -98.99 -4.70 96.86
CA LEU A 670 -97.59 -5.13 96.97
C LEU A 670 -97.27 -6.22 95.93
N ASN A 671 -98.17 -7.20 95.78
CA ASN A 671 -98.01 -8.26 94.78
C ASN A 671 -98.03 -7.70 93.35
N SER A 672 -98.81 -6.63 93.06
CA SER A 672 -98.80 -5.99 91.74
C SER A 672 -97.56 -5.15 91.46
N ASP A 673 -96.96 -4.55 92.50
CA ASP A 673 -95.73 -3.76 92.35
C ASP A 673 -94.50 -4.67 92.11
N ALA A 674 -94.64 -5.98 92.36
CA ALA A 674 -93.64 -7.03 92.12
C ALA A 674 -92.29 -6.84 92.83
N ILE A 675 -92.24 -5.97 93.84
CA ILE A 675 -91.05 -5.77 94.68
C ILE A 675 -91.05 -6.76 95.83
N PHE A 676 -92.12 -6.76 96.63
CA PHE A 676 -92.36 -7.73 97.70
C PHE A 676 -93.67 -8.47 97.45
N THR A 677 -93.75 -9.74 97.86
CA THR A 677 -95.01 -10.50 97.90
C THR A 677 -95.39 -10.81 99.33
N LEU A 678 -96.69 -10.86 99.62
CA LEU A 678 -97.24 -11.25 100.92
C LEU A 678 -97.95 -12.60 100.84
N GLY A 679 -97.80 -13.42 101.88
CA GLY A 679 -98.43 -14.74 101.98
C GLY A 679 -99.95 -14.67 102.20
N ALA A 680 -100.70 -15.62 101.64
CA ALA A 680 -102.17 -15.60 101.67
C ALA A 680 -102.81 -16.01 103.01
N SER A 681 -102.03 -16.59 103.93
CA SER A 681 -102.52 -16.93 105.26
C SER A 681 -102.60 -15.68 106.12
N VAL A 682 -103.74 -15.51 106.78
CA VAL A 682 -103.97 -14.42 107.73
C VAL A 682 -103.37 -14.77 109.10
N ASP A 683 -102.97 -16.02 109.34
CA ASP A 683 -102.52 -16.49 110.66
C ASP A 683 -101.06 -16.12 110.97
N ASN A 684 -100.20 -15.98 109.95
CA ASN A 684 -98.78 -15.61 110.09
C ASN A 684 -98.40 -14.56 109.04
N PHE A 685 -97.70 -13.49 109.44
CA PHE A 685 -97.19 -12.48 108.50
C PHE A 685 -95.99 -13.04 107.74
N TYR A 686 -96.17 -13.25 106.45
CA TYR A 686 -95.12 -13.69 105.53
C TYR A 686 -94.91 -12.65 104.45
N SER A 687 -93.65 -12.26 104.20
CA SER A 687 -93.28 -11.46 103.05
C SER A 687 -91.99 -11.94 102.40
N GLU A 688 -91.88 -11.84 101.08
CA GLU A 688 -90.69 -12.25 100.33
C GLU A 688 -90.32 -11.22 99.26
N LEU A 689 -89.02 -10.98 99.05
CA LEU A 689 -88.51 -10.08 98.01
C LEU A 689 -88.50 -10.79 96.64
N ILE A 690 -89.15 -10.21 95.64
CA ILE A 690 -89.17 -10.71 94.25
C ILE A 690 -88.24 -9.92 93.32
N PHE A 691 -87.96 -8.65 93.64
CA PHE A 691 -87.12 -7.79 92.80
C PHE A 691 -85.67 -8.28 92.70
N THR A 692 -85.17 -8.50 91.48
CA THR A 692 -83.80 -8.99 91.20
C THR A 692 -82.87 -7.95 90.59
N GLY A 693 -83.41 -6.87 90.01
CA GLY A 693 -82.63 -5.83 89.33
C GLY A 693 -81.97 -6.25 88.00
N GLN A 694 -82.15 -7.49 87.54
CA GLN A 694 -81.44 -8.03 86.37
C GLN A 694 -81.79 -7.31 85.06
N ASP A 695 -83.00 -6.78 84.92
CA ASP A 695 -83.43 -6.06 83.72
C ASP A 695 -82.63 -4.77 83.51
N ILE A 696 -82.28 -4.07 84.58
CA ILE A 696 -81.44 -2.86 84.55
C ILE A 696 -80.03 -3.18 84.06
N ILE A 697 -79.44 -4.30 84.53
CA ILE A 697 -78.12 -4.77 84.10
C ILE A 697 -78.13 -5.20 82.62
N ASN A 698 -79.17 -5.94 82.21
CA ASN A 698 -79.31 -6.41 80.83
C ASN A 698 -79.43 -5.25 79.83
N ASP A 699 -80.13 -4.17 80.18
CA ASP A 699 -80.28 -3.02 79.29
C ASP A 699 -78.97 -2.22 79.16
N ALA A 700 -78.15 -2.16 80.22
CA ALA A 700 -76.78 -1.62 80.14
C ALA A 700 -75.88 -2.45 79.21
N ILE A 701 -75.95 -3.79 79.29
CA ILE A 701 -75.19 -4.70 78.42
C ILE A 701 -75.61 -4.52 76.95
N LYS A 702 -76.92 -4.50 76.66
CA LYS A 702 -77.43 -4.28 75.29
C LYS A 702 -76.99 -2.93 74.72
N TYR A 703 -76.99 -1.88 75.54
CA TYR A 703 -76.56 -0.55 75.10
C TYR A 703 -75.05 -0.53 74.80
N ARG A 704 -74.23 -1.22 75.60
CA ARG A 704 -72.80 -1.41 75.33
C ARG A 704 -72.54 -2.18 74.04
N GLU A 705 -73.24 -3.30 73.81
CA GLU A 705 -73.13 -4.10 72.59
C GLU A 705 -73.56 -3.32 71.34
N TRP A 706 -74.58 -2.47 71.48
CA TRP A 706 -75.01 -1.55 70.42
C TRP A 706 -73.94 -0.51 70.08
N LEU A 707 -73.26 0.06 71.09
CA LEU A 707 -72.14 0.99 70.90
C LEU A 707 -70.95 0.31 70.20
N GLU A 708 -70.54 -0.89 70.63
CA GLU A 708 -69.48 -1.69 69.99
C GLU A 708 -69.81 -1.95 68.51
N SER A 709 -71.04 -2.37 68.24
CA SER A 709 -71.52 -2.61 66.88
C SER A 709 -71.56 -1.33 66.04
N SER A 710 -71.94 -0.19 66.62
CA SER A 710 -72.01 1.10 65.92
C SER A 710 -70.63 1.63 65.53
N ILE A 711 -69.64 1.48 66.42
CA ILE A 711 -68.24 1.84 66.19
C ILE A 711 -67.65 0.93 65.10
N TYR A 712 -67.86 -0.38 65.21
CA TYR A 712 -67.39 -1.36 64.21
C TYR A 712 -68.02 -1.14 62.83
N ASN A 713 -69.35 -0.95 62.76
CA ASN A 713 -70.04 -0.67 61.50
C ASN A 713 -69.56 0.63 60.84
N SER A 714 -69.09 1.61 61.63
CA SER A 714 -68.50 2.83 61.07
C SER A 714 -67.14 2.58 60.41
N MET A 715 -66.37 1.61 60.91
CA MET A 715 -65.11 1.16 60.28
C MET A 715 -65.39 0.34 59.01
N GLU A 716 -66.32 -0.62 59.08
CA GLU A 716 -66.67 -1.52 57.96
C GLU A 716 -67.28 -0.79 56.76
N ARG A 717 -67.95 0.35 56.98
CA ARG A 717 -68.42 1.19 55.86
C ARG A 717 -67.30 1.85 55.06
N LEU A 718 -66.13 2.03 55.67
CA LEU A 718 -64.96 2.66 55.04
C LEU A 718 -64.02 1.63 54.41
N LEU A 719 -63.89 0.45 55.02
CA LEU A 719 -63.09 -0.67 54.51
C LEU A 719 -64.02 -1.70 53.85
N LYS A 720 -63.97 -1.83 52.52
CA LYS A 720 -64.89 -2.70 51.75
C LYS A 720 -64.81 -4.18 52.14
N ASN A 721 -63.71 -4.62 52.76
CA ASN A 721 -63.55 -5.92 53.45
C ASN A 721 -62.29 -5.85 54.36
N PRO A 722 -62.40 -5.44 55.63
CA PRO A 722 -61.23 -5.37 56.51
C PRO A 722 -60.63 -6.76 56.73
N SER A 723 -59.30 -6.88 56.68
CA SER A 723 -58.62 -8.15 56.98
C SER A 723 -58.89 -8.56 58.43
N ARG A 724 -58.78 -9.87 58.71
CA ARG A 724 -58.99 -10.42 60.05
C ARG A 724 -58.06 -9.76 61.08
N ASP A 725 -56.80 -9.54 60.70
CA ASP A 725 -55.80 -8.94 61.59
C ASP A 725 -56.14 -7.49 61.94
N ILE A 726 -56.57 -6.68 60.96
CA ILE A 726 -56.98 -5.28 61.19
C ILE A 726 -58.23 -5.22 62.05
N ARG A 727 -59.18 -6.13 61.80
CA ARG A 727 -60.40 -6.26 62.62
C ARG A 727 -60.08 -6.62 64.07
N ASP A 728 -59.20 -7.59 64.28
CA ASP A 728 -58.82 -8.04 65.61
C ASP A 728 -58.01 -6.94 66.34
N GLU A 729 -57.10 -6.24 65.65
CA GLU A 729 -56.35 -5.09 66.18
C GLU A 729 -57.31 -3.96 66.59
N PHE A 730 -58.28 -3.61 65.74
CA PHE A 730 -59.27 -2.57 66.01
C PHE A 730 -60.19 -2.90 67.19
N ILE A 731 -60.69 -4.14 67.28
CA ILE A 731 -61.57 -4.58 68.39
C ILE A 731 -60.78 -4.64 69.71
N ASN A 732 -59.54 -5.13 69.68
CA ASN A 732 -58.72 -5.20 70.88
C ASN A 732 -58.40 -3.81 71.42
N SER A 733 -58.06 -2.86 70.53
CA SER A 733 -57.80 -1.46 70.87
C SER A 733 -59.03 -0.79 71.52
N LEU A 734 -60.23 -1.04 70.99
CA LEU A 734 -61.47 -0.56 71.59
C LEU A 734 -61.71 -1.15 73.00
N LYS A 735 -61.43 -2.44 73.19
CA LYS A 735 -61.61 -3.13 74.49
C LYS A 735 -60.55 -2.77 75.52
N SER A 736 -59.36 -2.39 75.10
CA SER A 736 -58.28 -1.94 75.99
C SER A 736 -58.45 -0.49 76.48
N GLY A 737 -59.44 0.24 75.96
CA GLY A 737 -59.75 1.61 76.38
C GLY A 737 -59.05 2.69 75.56
N ASP A 738 -58.63 2.39 74.33
CA ASP A 738 -58.03 3.40 73.45
C ASP A 738 -59.09 4.40 72.95
N ASP A 739 -58.64 5.64 72.69
CA ASP A 739 -59.51 6.72 72.22
C ASP A 739 -59.80 6.65 70.71
N ALA A 740 -60.64 7.57 70.24
CA ALA A 740 -61.03 7.63 68.84
C ALA A 740 -59.84 7.95 67.90
N GLU A 741 -58.80 8.64 68.36
CA GLU A 741 -57.62 8.97 67.53
C GLU A 741 -56.72 7.76 67.32
N ALA A 742 -56.52 6.95 68.35
CA ALA A 742 -55.82 5.68 68.27
C ALA A 742 -56.52 4.71 67.30
N LEU A 743 -57.85 4.58 67.40
CA LEU A 743 -58.66 3.79 66.46
C LEU A 743 -58.59 4.36 65.02
N GLY A 744 -58.57 5.69 64.87
CA GLY A 744 -58.35 6.35 63.59
C GLY A 744 -56.99 6.06 62.96
N SER A 745 -55.94 5.90 63.79
CA SER A 745 -54.59 5.57 63.33
C SER A 745 -54.50 4.14 62.77
N ILE A 746 -55.21 3.18 63.40
CA ILE A 746 -55.34 1.81 62.89
C ILE A 746 -56.07 1.80 61.54
N LEU A 747 -57.15 2.58 61.41
CA LEU A 747 -57.88 2.73 60.15
C LEU A 747 -57.02 3.37 59.04
N ASN A 748 -56.21 4.39 59.35
CA ASN A 748 -55.33 5.02 58.38
C ASN A 748 -54.28 4.03 57.83
N LYS A 749 -53.70 3.22 58.71
CA LYS A 749 -52.77 2.15 58.34
C LYS A 749 -53.43 1.10 57.44
N ALA A 750 -54.68 0.73 57.73
CA ALA A 750 -55.47 -0.18 56.91
C ALA A 750 -55.75 0.38 55.51
N LEU A 751 -56.16 1.65 55.41
CA LEU A 751 -56.42 2.32 54.12
C LEU A 751 -55.14 2.45 53.27
N GLN A 752 -53.98 2.65 53.89
CA GLN A 752 -52.69 2.68 53.18
C GLN A 752 -52.27 1.31 52.61
N MET A 753 -52.83 0.20 53.09
CA MET A 753 -52.49 -1.16 52.66
C MET A 753 -53.37 -1.67 51.49
N GLU A 754 -54.56 -1.09 51.23
CA GLU A 754 -55.45 -1.46 50.10
C GLU A 754 -54.95 -1.00 48.70
N LYS A 755 -53.69 -0.55 48.57
CA LYS A 755 -53.11 0.02 47.34
C LYS A 755 -53.10 -0.96 46.15
N THR A 756 -54.03 -0.81 45.22
CA THR A 756 -54.06 -1.62 43.96
C THR A 756 -54.05 -0.84 42.64
N GLU A 757 -54.22 0.49 42.62
CA GLU A 757 -54.39 1.22 41.34
C GLU A 757 -53.08 1.64 40.61
N PHE A 758 -51.88 1.42 41.20
CA PHE A 758 -50.61 1.95 40.65
C PHE A 758 -49.80 0.97 39.77
N ASN A 759 -50.13 -0.32 39.77
CA ASN A 759 -49.25 -1.36 39.20
C ASN A 759 -49.07 -1.25 37.69
N HIS A 760 -50.08 -0.77 36.96
CA HIS A 760 -49.99 -0.62 35.51
C HIS A 760 -49.08 0.54 35.08
N ILE A 761 -49.10 1.66 35.81
CA ILE A 761 -48.26 2.83 35.50
C ILE A 761 -46.79 2.53 35.86
N LYS A 762 -46.55 1.83 36.98
CA LYS A 762 -45.20 1.44 37.41
C LYS A 762 -44.53 0.44 36.45
N LYS A 763 -45.28 -0.49 35.88
CA LYS A 763 -44.78 -1.39 34.84
C LYS A 763 -44.31 -0.61 33.59
N GLN A 764 -45.08 0.39 33.18
CA GLN A 764 -44.70 1.25 32.05
C GLN A 764 -43.48 2.12 32.37
N GLU A 765 -43.35 2.59 33.61
CA GLU A 765 -42.16 3.31 34.09
C GLU A 765 -40.90 2.42 33.99
N ASP A 766 -40.97 1.17 34.43
CA ASP A 766 -39.87 0.21 34.34
C ASP A 766 -39.51 -0.14 32.88
N GLU A 767 -40.51 -0.27 32.00
CA GLU A 767 -40.31 -0.46 30.55
C GLU A 767 -39.57 0.73 29.92
N ILE A 768 -40.01 1.97 30.21
CA ILE A 768 -39.35 3.20 29.73
C ILE A 768 -37.92 3.30 30.27
N LYS A 769 -37.69 2.93 31.54
CA LYS A 769 -36.37 2.96 32.18
C LYS A 769 -35.38 1.99 31.53
N ASN A 770 -35.84 0.78 31.18
CA ASN A 770 -35.01 -0.19 30.47
C ASN A 770 -34.69 0.27 29.05
N GLU A 771 -35.66 0.86 28.36
CA GLU A 771 -35.44 1.43 27.03
C GLU A 771 -34.48 2.64 27.07
N LEU A 772 -34.55 3.48 28.11
CA LEU A 772 -33.62 4.59 28.32
C LEU A 772 -32.17 4.09 28.50
N LYS A 773 -31.95 2.97 29.21
CA LYS A 773 -30.61 2.36 29.35
C LYS A 773 -30.06 1.87 28.00
N ASP A 774 -30.88 1.22 27.17
CA ASP A 774 -30.47 0.81 25.81
C ASP A 774 -30.16 2.02 24.92
N LEU A 775 -30.96 3.08 25.00
CA LEU A 775 -30.71 4.33 24.27
C LEU A 775 -29.48 5.08 24.76
N ASP A 776 -29.18 5.08 26.06
CA ASP A 776 -27.94 5.63 26.62
C ASP A 776 -26.72 4.97 25.97
N TYR A 777 -26.70 3.64 25.99
CA TYR A 777 -25.66 2.82 25.37
C TYR A 777 -25.51 3.09 23.87
N LYS A 778 -26.63 3.06 23.12
CA LYS A 778 -26.61 3.34 21.67
C LYS A 778 -26.13 4.74 21.35
N THR A 779 -26.54 5.74 22.13
CA THR A 779 -26.11 7.13 21.93
C THR A 779 -24.59 7.27 22.16
N GLU A 780 -24.05 6.64 23.20
CA GLU A 780 -22.62 6.68 23.52
C GLU A 780 -21.78 6.02 22.42
N ILE A 781 -22.11 4.79 22.02
CA ILE A 781 -21.34 4.08 20.99
C ILE A 781 -21.41 4.78 19.64
N TYR A 782 -22.58 5.27 19.22
CA TYR A 782 -22.68 5.99 17.96
C TYR A 782 -21.87 7.29 17.98
N ASP A 783 -21.80 8.02 19.10
CA ASP A 783 -20.97 9.22 19.24
C ASP A 783 -19.46 8.90 19.17
N LEU A 784 -19.03 7.84 19.86
CA LEU A 784 -17.66 7.33 19.80
C LEU A 784 -17.29 6.89 18.38
N THR A 785 -18.20 6.20 17.70
CA THR A 785 -18.02 5.76 16.30
C THR A 785 -17.90 6.95 15.36
N ILE A 786 -18.76 7.96 15.50
CA ILE A 786 -18.71 9.19 14.70
C ILE A 786 -17.37 9.91 14.91
N SER A 787 -16.92 10.00 16.15
CA SER A 787 -15.65 10.63 16.51
C SER A 787 -14.45 9.88 15.94
N LEU A 788 -14.41 8.55 16.09
CA LEU A 788 -13.42 7.68 15.48
C LEU A 788 -13.41 7.86 13.95
N PHE A 789 -14.57 7.75 13.32
CA PHE A 789 -14.70 7.84 11.88
C PHE A 789 -14.17 9.16 11.35
N LYS A 790 -14.51 10.29 12.00
CA LYS A 790 -13.98 11.62 11.64
C LYS A 790 -12.47 11.73 11.80
N ASN A 791 -11.91 11.22 12.90
CA ASN A 791 -10.48 11.31 13.19
C ASN A 791 -9.64 10.44 12.24
N LEU A 792 -10.13 9.25 11.90
CA LEU A 792 -9.38 8.28 11.10
C LEU A 792 -9.50 8.49 9.58
N GLN A 793 -10.39 9.37 9.10
CA GLN A 793 -10.53 9.64 7.66
C GLN A 793 -9.20 10.08 7.01
N ASN A 794 -8.50 11.02 7.63
CA ASN A 794 -7.26 11.55 7.09
C ASN A 794 -6.16 10.48 7.08
N LEU A 795 -6.11 9.63 8.11
CA LEU A 795 -5.18 8.51 8.21
C LEU A 795 -5.50 7.45 7.15
N ARG A 796 -6.77 7.06 6.98
CA ARG A 796 -7.21 6.16 5.90
C ARG A 796 -6.83 6.70 4.53
N THR A 797 -7.16 7.97 4.24
CA THR A 797 -6.84 8.58 2.94
C THR A 797 -5.33 8.61 2.69
N THR A 798 -4.54 8.90 3.72
CA THR A 798 -3.08 8.87 3.65
C THR A 798 -2.56 7.47 3.37
N PHE A 799 -3.07 6.47 4.09
CA PHE A 799 -2.74 5.06 3.86
C PHE A 799 -3.11 4.62 2.43
N THR A 800 -4.35 4.84 1.99
CA THR A 800 -4.84 4.49 0.64
C THR A 800 -3.97 5.15 -0.44
N LYS A 801 -3.63 6.44 -0.30
CA LYS A 801 -2.76 7.13 -1.27
C LYS A 801 -1.36 6.52 -1.31
N LYS A 802 -0.77 6.20 -0.15
CA LYS A 802 0.57 5.62 -0.06
C LYS A 802 0.63 4.19 -0.60
N ILE A 803 -0.36 3.35 -0.29
CA ILE A 803 -0.40 1.97 -0.80
C ILE A 803 -0.67 1.91 -2.30
N ILE A 804 -1.53 2.80 -2.84
CA ILE A 804 -1.72 2.94 -4.29
C ILE A 804 -0.41 3.36 -4.95
N GLY A 805 0.28 4.37 -4.43
CA GLY A 805 1.56 4.82 -4.98
C GLY A 805 2.64 3.72 -4.96
N PHE A 806 2.68 2.89 -3.93
CA PHE A 806 3.55 1.71 -3.86
C PHE A 806 3.17 0.64 -4.91
N ASN A 807 1.87 0.30 -5.01
CA ASN A 807 1.39 -0.70 -5.97
C ASN A 807 1.64 -0.26 -7.42
N ASP A 808 1.41 1.02 -7.72
CA ASP A 808 1.69 1.60 -9.05
C ASP A 808 3.16 1.46 -9.41
N ASP A 809 4.07 1.67 -8.46
CA ASP A 809 5.50 1.50 -8.70
C ASP A 809 5.89 0.03 -8.85
N ILE A 810 5.40 -0.86 -7.99
CA ILE A 810 5.62 -2.31 -8.16
C ILE A 810 5.12 -2.81 -9.52
N GLU A 811 3.94 -2.39 -9.96
CA GLU A 811 3.39 -2.80 -11.25
C GLU A 811 4.20 -2.24 -12.43
N LYS A 812 4.77 -1.03 -12.33
CA LYS A 812 5.73 -0.54 -13.33
C LYS A 812 6.96 -1.45 -13.43
N TYR A 813 7.47 -1.97 -12.32
CA TYR A 813 8.67 -2.83 -12.30
C TYR A 813 8.39 -4.31 -12.58
N LYS A 814 7.14 -4.76 -12.47
CA LYS A 814 6.73 -6.12 -12.88
C LYS A 814 6.59 -6.26 -14.39
N LYS A 815 6.32 -5.17 -15.12
CA LYS A 815 6.20 -5.21 -16.59
C LYS A 815 7.56 -5.54 -17.20
N PRO A 816 7.69 -6.62 -17.99
CA PRO A 816 8.93 -6.96 -18.69
C PRO A 816 9.45 -5.86 -19.63
N GLU A 817 8.55 -4.96 -20.05
CA GLU A 817 8.79 -3.91 -21.06
C GLU A 817 9.31 -2.59 -20.47
N THR A 818 9.43 -2.43 -19.15
CA THR A 818 10.09 -1.24 -18.57
C THR A 818 11.60 -1.41 -18.54
N ASP A 819 12.20 -1.31 -19.72
CA ASP A 819 13.64 -1.43 -20.07
C ASP A 819 14.63 -0.58 -19.24
N ILE A 820 14.18 0.20 -18.26
CA ILE A 820 15.01 1.19 -17.56
C ILE A 820 15.94 0.53 -16.52
N ILE A 821 15.57 -0.65 -15.99
CA ILE A 821 16.30 -1.34 -14.92
C ILE A 821 16.35 -2.86 -15.16
N SER A 822 16.46 -3.26 -16.42
CA SER A 822 16.93 -4.61 -16.71
C SER A 822 18.41 -4.63 -16.38
N LEU A 823 18.79 -5.03 -15.15
CA LEU A 823 20.09 -5.66 -14.96
C LEU A 823 20.17 -6.72 -16.05
N PRO A 824 21.01 -6.54 -17.09
CA PRO A 824 20.99 -7.42 -18.24
C PRO A 824 21.07 -8.83 -17.68
N ASN A 825 20.12 -9.68 -18.08
CA ASN A 825 20.13 -11.05 -17.65
C ASN A 825 21.53 -11.57 -17.99
N VAL A 826 22.33 -11.88 -16.97
CA VAL A 826 23.67 -12.46 -17.16
C VAL A 826 23.57 -13.79 -17.95
N SER A 827 22.34 -14.32 -18.09
CA SER A 827 21.97 -15.47 -18.92
C SER A 827 21.66 -15.17 -20.39
N GLU A 828 21.60 -13.91 -20.85
CA GLU A 828 21.52 -13.61 -22.29
C GLU A 828 22.92 -13.67 -22.90
N ASN A 829 23.32 -14.86 -23.34
CA ASN A 829 24.57 -15.13 -24.08
C ASN A 829 24.68 -14.41 -25.45
N TYR A 830 23.76 -13.50 -25.78
CA TYR A 830 23.74 -12.77 -27.04
C TYR A 830 24.28 -11.35 -26.84
N TYR A 831 25.61 -11.23 -26.85
CA TYR A 831 26.31 -9.96 -27.06
C TYR A 831 27.08 -10.03 -28.39
N SER A 832 27.28 -8.88 -29.03
CA SER A 832 28.06 -8.81 -30.28
C SER A 832 29.46 -8.31 -30.01
N TYR A 833 29.60 -7.19 -29.30
CA TYR A 833 30.91 -6.57 -29.05
C TYR A 833 31.12 -6.20 -27.58
N THR A 834 30.03 -6.04 -26.82
CA THR A 834 30.07 -5.62 -25.42
C THR A 834 29.50 -6.70 -24.51
N LYS A 835 30.38 -7.46 -23.87
CA LYS A 835 29.97 -8.40 -22.82
C LYS A 835 29.80 -7.66 -21.51
N THR A 836 28.61 -7.71 -20.95
CA THR A 836 28.32 -7.11 -19.65
C THR A 836 28.39 -8.15 -18.54
N ILE A 837 29.12 -7.88 -17.47
CA ILE A 837 29.27 -8.76 -16.31
C ILE A 837 28.90 -8.07 -15.01
N GLN A 838 28.52 -8.86 -14.00
CA GLN A 838 28.26 -8.36 -12.65
C GLN A 838 29.51 -8.53 -11.78
N PRO A 839 29.92 -7.51 -11.01
CA PRO A 839 31.00 -7.68 -10.04
C PRO A 839 30.62 -8.72 -8.98
N ILE A 840 31.58 -9.52 -8.51
CA ILE A 840 31.34 -10.48 -7.42
C ILE A 840 30.96 -9.72 -6.15
N ASN A 841 31.66 -8.61 -5.87
CA ASN A 841 31.31 -7.71 -4.78
C ASN A 841 30.66 -6.44 -5.31
N VAL A 842 29.32 -6.47 -5.37
CA VAL A 842 28.48 -5.36 -5.82
C VAL A 842 28.67 -4.08 -4.97
N PHE A 843 28.90 -4.21 -3.67
CA PHE A 843 29.00 -3.06 -2.75
C PHE A 843 30.25 -2.24 -2.98
N ARG A 844 31.38 -2.92 -3.10
CA ARG A 844 32.66 -2.28 -3.38
C ARG A 844 32.61 -1.49 -4.71
N ALA A 845 31.86 -2.02 -5.67
CA ALA A 845 31.65 -1.37 -6.97
C ALA A 845 30.74 -0.13 -6.87
N THR A 846 29.55 -0.26 -6.27
CA THR A 846 28.52 0.81 -6.28
C THR A 846 28.84 2.05 -5.47
N GLY A 847 29.83 2.01 -4.56
CA GLY A 847 30.24 3.16 -3.75
C GLY A 847 31.19 4.14 -4.44
N ASN A 848 31.68 3.83 -5.64
CA ASN A 848 32.72 4.60 -6.33
C ASN A 848 32.27 5.01 -7.74
N SER A 849 32.97 5.97 -8.35
CA SER A 849 32.58 6.51 -9.66
C SER A 849 33.05 5.63 -10.82
N ASN A 850 34.21 4.98 -10.68
CA ASN A 850 34.84 4.16 -11.71
C ASN A 850 35.52 2.91 -11.15
N LEU A 851 35.92 2.01 -12.05
CA LEU A 851 36.55 0.72 -11.75
C LEU A 851 37.88 0.89 -11.02
N SER A 852 38.65 1.93 -11.33
CA SER A 852 39.94 2.21 -10.67
C SER A 852 39.72 2.60 -9.20
N GLU A 853 38.85 3.57 -8.93
CA GLU A 853 38.54 4.02 -7.57
C GLU A 853 37.88 2.93 -6.71
N SER A 854 37.12 2.03 -7.34
CA SER A 854 36.44 0.93 -6.62
C SER A 854 37.41 0.00 -5.88
N GLY A 855 38.65 -0.13 -6.39
CA GLY A 855 39.59 -1.14 -5.96
C GLY A 855 39.06 -2.56 -6.08
N LEU A 856 37.99 -2.79 -6.85
CA LEU A 856 37.36 -4.10 -7.05
C LEU A 856 38.40 -5.15 -7.49
N LEU A 857 39.30 -4.73 -8.37
CA LEU A 857 40.37 -5.55 -8.94
C LEU A 857 41.56 -5.78 -8.00
N ASN A 858 41.55 -5.22 -6.79
CA ASN A 858 42.53 -5.60 -5.76
C ASN A 858 42.21 -6.97 -5.14
N ASN A 859 41.02 -7.53 -5.39
CA ASN A 859 40.63 -8.86 -4.94
C ASN A 859 41.02 -9.93 -5.98
N GLN A 860 41.77 -10.96 -5.56
CA GLN A 860 42.18 -12.06 -6.43
C GLN A 860 41.01 -12.81 -7.07
N THR A 861 39.90 -13.01 -6.35
CA THR A 861 38.73 -13.72 -6.89
C THR A 861 38.07 -12.91 -8.02
N GLU A 862 37.99 -11.58 -7.86
CA GLU A 862 37.48 -10.72 -8.94
C GLU A 862 38.44 -10.70 -10.13
N LEU A 863 39.76 -10.64 -9.90
CA LEU A 863 40.74 -10.71 -10.99
C LEU A 863 40.62 -12.01 -11.79
N GLN A 864 40.38 -13.15 -11.13
CA GLN A 864 40.14 -14.43 -11.81
C GLN A 864 38.83 -14.41 -12.60
N HIS A 865 37.79 -13.79 -12.05
CA HIS A 865 36.51 -13.60 -12.74
C HIS A 865 36.66 -12.70 -13.97
N LEU A 866 37.37 -11.58 -13.86
CA LEU A 866 37.74 -10.71 -14.97
C LEU A 866 38.51 -11.51 -16.04
N LYS A 867 39.57 -12.22 -15.63
CA LYS A 867 40.40 -13.02 -16.54
C LYS A 867 39.59 -14.06 -17.31
N SER A 868 38.74 -14.82 -16.63
CA SER A 868 37.89 -15.84 -17.28
C SER A 868 36.98 -15.23 -18.35
N ASN A 869 36.42 -14.04 -18.09
CA ASN A 869 35.56 -13.35 -19.05
C ASN A 869 36.35 -12.73 -20.21
N LEU A 870 37.54 -12.16 -19.95
CA LEU A 870 38.43 -11.65 -21.00
C LEU A 870 38.95 -12.78 -21.91
N GLU A 871 39.22 -13.95 -21.37
CA GLU A 871 39.62 -15.12 -22.16
C GLU A 871 38.53 -15.55 -23.15
N GLU A 872 37.26 -15.38 -22.81
CA GLU A 872 36.14 -15.60 -23.74
C GLU A 872 36.16 -14.58 -24.88
N LEU A 873 36.35 -13.29 -24.57
CA LEU A 873 36.46 -12.24 -25.59
C LEU A 873 37.67 -12.45 -26.50
N VAL A 874 38.80 -12.93 -25.95
CA VAL A 874 39.97 -13.35 -26.75
C VAL A 874 39.67 -14.57 -27.64
N ASN A 875 38.69 -15.41 -27.30
CA ASN A 875 38.23 -16.45 -28.22
C ASN A 875 37.45 -15.84 -29.39
N ASN A 876 36.61 -14.82 -29.14
CA ASN A 876 35.87 -14.11 -30.18
C ASN A 876 36.82 -13.46 -31.19
N THR A 877 37.90 -12.79 -30.72
CA THR A 877 38.89 -12.14 -31.59
C THR A 877 39.68 -13.09 -32.49
N ARG A 878 39.58 -14.40 -32.28
CA ARG A 878 40.21 -15.45 -33.11
C ARG A 878 39.19 -16.20 -33.94
N SER A 879 37.90 -15.99 -33.71
CA SER A 879 36.83 -16.67 -34.42
C SER A 879 36.64 -16.08 -35.81
N GLN A 880 36.15 -16.92 -36.73
CA GLN A 880 35.94 -16.50 -38.12
C GLN A 880 34.85 -15.42 -38.25
N GLN A 881 33.82 -15.45 -37.40
CA GLN A 881 32.72 -14.48 -37.40
C GLN A 881 33.20 -13.04 -37.15
N TYR A 882 34.21 -12.86 -36.30
CA TYR A 882 34.72 -11.54 -35.92
C TYR A 882 35.92 -11.11 -36.76
N THR A 883 36.76 -12.06 -37.17
CA THR A 883 37.96 -11.76 -37.97
C THR A 883 37.67 -11.69 -39.46
N ASN A 884 36.58 -12.32 -39.93
CA ASN A 884 36.27 -12.48 -41.36
C ASN A 884 37.44 -13.10 -42.16
N LEU A 885 38.32 -13.86 -41.50
CA LEU A 885 39.45 -14.52 -42.15
C LEU A 885 39.04 -15.90 -42.65
N LYS A 886 39.41 -16.23 -43.88
CA LYS A 886 39.19 -17.57 -44.45
C LYS A 886 40.15 -18.59 -43.83
N ARG A 887 41.43 -18.23 -43.69
CA ARG A 887 42.48 -19.05 -43.07
C ARG A 887 43.30 -18.21 -42.08
N ARG A 888 43.49 -18.76 -40.87
CA ARG A 888 44.43 -18.22 -39.86
C ARG A 888 45.85 -18.77 -40.02
N LYS A 889 45.98 -19.92 -40.68
CA LYS A 889 47.25 -20.61 -40.96
C LYS A 889 47.29 -21.00 -42.44
N ILE A 890 48.37 -20.64 -43.12
CA ILE A 890 48.62 -20.96 -44.53
C ILE A 890 50.00 -21.62 -44.58
N ILE A 891 50.00 -22.94 -44.77
CA ILE A 891 51.18 -23.80 -44.74
C ILE A 891 51.07 -24.77 -45.90
N GLN A 892 52.14 -24.89 -46.68
CA GLN A 892 52.25 -25.89 -47.73
C GLN A 892 53.67 -26.43 -47.80
N ASP A 893 53.78 -27.76 -47.80
CA ASP A 893 55.03 -28.50 -47.68
C ASP A 893 55.88 -28.04 -46.50
N ARG A 894 56.97 -27.29 -46.77
CA ARG A 894 57.88 -26.71 -45.76
C ARG A 894 57.89 -25.18 -45.75
N ARG A 895 57.00 -24.54 -46.52
CA ARG A 895 56.86 -23.09 -46.59
C ARG A 895 55.62 -22.64 -45.83
N ARG A 896 55.74 -21.51 -45.16
CA ARG A 896 54.68 -20.93 -44.35
C ARG A 896 54.54 -19.45 -44.65
N TYR A 897 53.30 -18.97 -44.56
CA TYR A 897 53.02 -17.54 -44.63
C TYR A 897 53.36 -16.88 -43.29
N GLU A 898 54.45 -16.10 -43.26
CA GLU A 898 54.99 -15.48 -42.04
C GLU A 898 54.59 -14.01 -41.87
N LYS A 899 53.78 -13.47 -42.80
CA LYS A 899 53.42 -12.04 -42.78
C LYS A 899 52.23 -11.72 -41.87
N ILE A 900 51.51 -12.73 -41.35
CA ILE A 900 50.48 -12.52 -40.33
C ILE A 900 51.15 -12.14 -39.01
N LYS A 901 50.79 -10.97 -38.48
CA LYS A 901 51.19 -10.54 -37.14
C LYS A 901 49.97 -10.12 -36.33
N ILE A 902 50.07 -10.28 -35.02
CA ILE A 902 49.02 -9.96 -34.05
C ILE A 902 49.48 -8.78 -33.21
N ARG A 903 48.63 -7.77 -33.11
CA ARG A 903 48.82 -6.57 -32.29
C ARG A 903 47.68 -6.49 -31.30
N LEU A 904 47.98 -6.60 -30.01
CA LEU A 904 46.96 -6.61 -28.97
C LEU A 904 47.07 -5.37 -28.08
N MET A 905 45.98 -4.65 -27.95
CA MET A 905 45.85 -3.57 -26.98
C MET A 905 44.87 -3.97 -25.88
N VAL A 906 45.23 -3.72 -24.63
CA VAL A 906 44.32 -3.79 -23.48
C VAL A 906 44.20 -2.42 -22.82
N THR A 907 42.98 -1.92 -22.63
CA THR A 907 42.78 -0.59 -22.04
C THR A 907 41.66 -0.57 -21.02
N SER A 908 41.90 0.12 -19.91
CA SER A 908 40.93 0.35 -18.82
C SER A 908 41.41 1.50 -17.94
N GLN A 909 40.51 2.21 -17.28
CA GLN A 909 40.91 3.18 -16.24
C GLN A 909 41.64 2.51 -15.06
N ALA A 910 41.41 1.20 -14.84
CA ALA A 910 42.02 0.42 -13.77
C ALA A 910 43.24 -0.39 -14.22
N ILE A 911 43.91 0.01 -15.31
CA ILE A 911 44.99 -0.79 -15.92
C ILE A 911 46.13 -1.09 -14.93
N ASP A 912 46.44 -0.17 -14.02
CA ASP A 912 47.51 -0.34 -13.02
C ASP A 912 47.20 -1.42 -11.98
N GLN A 913 45.92 -1.74 -11.78
CA GLN A 913 45.45 -2.82 -10.88
C GLN A 913 45.43 -4.18 -11.59
N ILE A 914 45.28 -4.14 -12.91
CA ILE A 914 45.30 -5.31 -13.78
C ILE A 914 46.78 -5.57 -14.12
N ASN A 915 47.52 -6.31 -13.30
CA ASN A 915 48.93 -6.61 -13.62
C ASN A 915 49.05 -7.52 -14.87
N ILE A 916 49.08 -6.92 -16.07
CA ILE A 916 48.92 -7.62 -17.36
C ILE A 916 50.06 -8.61 -17.64
N GLY A 917 51.30 -8.25 -17.29
CA GLY A 917 52.48 -9.09 -17.56
C GLY A 917 52.47 -10.45 -16.85
N ASN A 918 51.76 -10.59 -15.73
CA ASN A 918 51.61 -11.85 -15.00
C ASN A 918 50.20 -12.46 -15.12
N ASN A 919 49.16 -11.63 -15.28
CA ASN A 919 47.76 -12.09 -15.18
C ASN A 919 47.02 -12.16 -16.52
N LEU A 920 47.41 -11.38 -17.55
CA LEU A 920 46.72 -11.26 -18.84
C LEU A 920 47.69 -11.36 -20.03
N ASP A 921 48.61 -12.33 -20.01
CA ASP A 921 49.38 -12.68 -21.21
C ASP A 921 48.57 -13.64 -22.09
N PHE A 922 48.22 -13.16 -23.29
CA PHE A 922 47.49 -13.93 -24.29
C PHE A 922 48.36 -14.45 -25.44
N HIS A 923 49.69 -14.27 -25.36
CA HIS A 923 50.64 -14.70 -26.39
C HIS A 923 50.39 -16.14 -26.81
N ASP A 924 50.34 -17.09 -25.87
CA ASP A 924 50.16 -18.51 -26.18
C ASP A 924 48.83 -18.81 -26.89
N LYS A 925 47.76 -18.07 -26.58
CA LYS A 925 46.46 -18.25 -27.25
C LYS A 925 46.50 -17.81 -28.71
N PHE A 926 47.26 -16.76 -29.04
CA PHE A 926 47.42 -16.27 -30.41
C PHE A 926 48.50 -17.03 -31.18
N SER A 927 49.64 -17.31 -30.56
CA SER A 927 50.74 -18.09 -31.15
C SER A 927 50.27 -19.48 -31.57
N ASN A 928 49.44 -20.16 -30.77
CA ASN A 928 48.84 -21.42 -31.18
C ASN A 928 47.80 -21.28 -32.31
N ALA A 929 47.01 -20.21 -32.31
CA ALA A 929 45.92 -20.01 -33.28
C ALA A 929 46.38 -19.58 -34.67
N PHE A 930 47.38 -18.70 -34.74
CA PHE A 930 47.97 -18.13 -35.97
C PHE A 930 49.36 -18.68 -36.29
N ASP A 931 49.84 -19.61 -35.46
CA ASP A 931 51.09 -20.35 -35.60
C ASP A 931 52.37 -19.52 -35.35
N LEU A 932 52.31 -18.30 -34.84
CA LEU A 932 53.38 -17.27 -34.83
C LEU A 932 54.80 -17.80 -34.43
N ASN A 933 55.86 -17.46 -35.19
CA ASN A 933 57.26 -17.83 -34.91
C ASN A 933 57.92 -16.90 -33.86
N VAL A 934 58.78 -17.41 -32.98
CA VAL A 934 59.36 -16.60 -31.89
C VAL A 934 60.75 -16.08 -32.25
N SER A 935 60.86 -14.89 -32.88
CA SER A 935 62.12 -14.11 -32.89
C SER A 935 61.96 -12.72 -33.56
N GLY A 936 62.49 -11.64 -32.93
CA GLY A 936 62.66 -10.32 -33.56
C GLY A 936 62.42 -9.11 -32.62
N ARG A 937 62.76 -7.88 -33.08
CA ARG A 937 62.39 -6.59 -32.43
C ARG A 937 60.88 -6.34 -32.49
N SER A 938 60.30 -5.38 -31.75
CA SER A 938 58.82 -5.21 -31.63
C SER A 938 58.03 -5.12 -32.95
N ALA A 939 58.58 -4.53 -34.02
CA ALA A 939 57.93 -4.50 -35.35
C ALA A 939 58.09 -5.82 -36.13
N GLU A 940 59.19 -6.55 -35.91
CA GLU A 940 59.49 -7.85 -36.52
C GLU A 940 58.83 -9.02 -35.77
N ASN A 941 58.57 -8.84 -34.47
CA ASN A 941 57.91 -9.81 -33.63
C ASN A 941 56.48 -10.03 -34.15
N PRO A 942 56.08 -11.29 -34.44
CA PRO A 942 54.74 -11.56 -34.92
C PRO A 942 53.66 -11.39 -33.84
N TYR A 943 54.03 -11.20 -32.57
CA TYR A 943 53.11 -10.80 -31.50
C TYR A 943 53.63 -9.57 -30.74
N THR A 944 52.80 -8.52 -30.67
CA THR A 944 53.12 -7.31 -29.91
C THR A 944 51.90 -6.91 -29.10
N SER A 945 52.09 -6.56 -27.82
CA SER A 945 51.01 -6.06 -26.97
C SER A 945 51.40 -4.82 -26.20
N TRP A 946 50.45 -3.91 -25.99
CA TRP A 946 50.61 -2.72 -25.17
C TRP A 946 49.34 -2.45 -24.36
N VAL A 947 49.43 -1.52 -23.42
CA VAL A 947 48.40 -1.24 -22.43
C VAL A 947 48.29 0.26 -22.20
N GLU A 948 47.08 0.78 -22.00
CA GLU A 948 46.87 2.19 -21.65
C GLU A 948 45.75 2.36 -20.62
N SER A 949 45.79 3.50 -19.92
CA SER A 949 44.87 3.86 -18.85
C SER A 949 43.72 4.74 -19.36
N PHE A 950 42.91 4.26 -20.31
CA PHE A 950 41.71 4.98 -20.78
C PHE A 950 40.54 4.04 -21.06
N GLY A 951 39.34 4.61 -21.17
CA GLY A 951 38.10 3.91 -21.49
C GLY A 951 36.95 4.36 -20.60
N GLY A 952 35.79 3.74 -20.80
CA GLY A 952 34.61 3.91 -19.97
C GLY A 952 34.88 3.55 -18.51
N ASP A 953 34.12 4.16 -17.60
CA ASP A 953 34.35 4.10 -16.16
C ASP A 953 34.35 2.66 -15.62
N TRP A 954 33.62 1.76 -16.27
CA TRP A 954 33.45 0.36 -15.87
C TRP A 954 33.92 -0.63 -16.93
N ASP A 955 34.71 -0.17 -17.91
CA ASP A 955 35.11 -0.95 -19.08
C ASP A 955 36.54 -1.51 -18.95
N VAL A 956 36.72 -2.73 -19.45
CA VAL A 956 38.01 -3.33 -19.78
C VAL A 956 37.95 -3.79 -21.23
N ASN A 957 38.81 -3.22 -22.07
CA ASN A 957 38.71 -3.38 -23.52
C ASN A 957 39.90 -4.13 -24.06
N ILE A 958 39.65 -4.96 -25.07
CA ILE A 958 40.64 -5.73 -25.82
C ILE A 958 40.48 -5.37 -27.29
N VAL A 959 41.52 -4.85 -27.92
CA VAL A 959 41.52 -4.58 -29.36
C VAL A 959 42.64 -5.40 -30.01
N VAL A 960 42.27 -6.29 -30.91
CA VAL A 960 43.22 -7.10 -31.67
C VAL A 960 43.29 -6.58 -33.10
N PHE A 961 44.48 -6.29 -33.58
CA PHE A 961 44.73 -6.06 -35.00
C PHE A 961 45.51 -7.23 -35.59
N ILE A 962 45.02 -7.76 -36.71
CA ILE A 962 45.63 -8.84 -37.47
C ILE A 962 46.16 -8.26 -38.78
N THR A 963 47.47 -8.26 -38.95
CA THR A 963 48.15 -7.63 -40.11
C THR A 963 48.50 -8.64 -41.20
N GLY A 964 48.95 -8.14 -42.37
CA GLY A 964 49.43 -8.98 -43.47
C GLY A 964 48.31 -9.77 -44.13
N ILE A 965 47.11 -9.19 -44.23
CA ILE A 965 45.95 -9.83 -44.84
C ILE A 965 45.81 -9.36 -46.29
N PHE A 966 45.84 -10.31 -47.22
CA PHE A 966 45.57 -10.10 -48.63
C PHE A 966 44.08 -10.34 -48.95
N LEU A 967 43.61 -9.79 -50.07
CA LEU A 967 42.19 -9.73 -50.43
C LEU A 967 41.51 -11.12 -50.41
N ASP A 968 42.19 -12.13 -50.97
CA ASP A 968 41.70 -13.51 -51.07
C ASP A 968 41.59 -14.25 -49.71
N ASN A 969 42.18 -13.71 -48.63
CA ASN A 969 42.00 -14.26 -47.28
C ASN A 969 40.81 -13.64 -46.52
N ILE A 970 40.15 -12.63 -47.09
CA ILE A 970 38.90 -12.09 -46.53
C ILE A 970 37.76 -13.02 -46.95
N GLN A 971 37.13 -13.68 -45.98
CA GLN A 971 36.14 -14.73 -46.22
C GLN A 971 34.99 -14.24 -47.10
N LYS A 972 34.46 -13.05 -46.86
CA LYS A 972 33.36 -12.48 -47.66
C LYS A 972 33.70 -12.21 -49.12
N ILE A 973 34.98 -12.06 -49.47
CA ILE A 973 35.40 -11.93 -50.87
C ILE A 973 35.22 -13.27 -51.60
N VAL A 974 35.61 -14.36 -50.96
CA VAL A 974 35.71 -15.69 -51.60
C VAL A 974 34.50 -16.60 -51.38
N LYS A 975 33.64 -16.30 -50.40
CA LYS A 975 32.48 -17.13 -50.04
C LYS A 975 31.37 -17.01 -51.10
N ALA A 976 30.69 -18.12 -51.36
CA ALA A 976 29.51 -18.16 -52.22
C ALA A 976 28.42 -17.20 -51.71
N GLY A 977 27.85 -16.40 -52.61
CA GLY A 977 26.90 -15.33 -52.30
C GLY A 977 27.52 -14.09 -51.63
N GLY A 978 28.85 -14.04 -51.52
CA GLY A 978 29.60 -12.94 -50.91
C GLY A 978 29.73 -11.70 -51.79
N TYR A 979 30.76 -10.90 -51.51
CA TYR A 979 31.03 -9.61 -52.18
C TYR A 979 31.29 -9.80 -53.67
N ARG A 980 32.16 -10.74 -54.03
CA ARG A 980 32.50 -11.03 -55.43
C ARG A 980 31.28 -11.47 -56.24
N ASP A 981 30.53 -12.43 -55.72
CA ASP A 981 29.35 -12.95 -56.42
C ASP A 981 28.28 -11.87 -56.59
N SER A 982 28.12 -10.99 -55.60
CA SER A 982 27.22 -9.84 -55.71
C SER A 982 27.66 -8.86 -56.78
N TYR A 983 28.96 -8.58 -56.88
CA TYR A 983 29.54 -7.71 -57.91
C TYR A 983 29.29 -8.26 -59.33
N PHE A 984 29.68 -9.49 -59.61
CA PHE A 984 29.51 -10.08 -60.95
C PHE A 984 28.04 -10.33 -61.30
N ARG A 985 27.19 -10.62 -60.31
CA ARG A 985 25.74 -10.66 -60.51
C ARG A 985 25.17 -9.29 -60.88
N CYS A 986 25.69 -8.21 -60.29
CA CYS A 986 25.29 -6.85 -60.65
C CYS A 986 25.76 -6.49 -62.06
N GLU A 987 26.99 -6.84 -62.41
CA GLU A 987 27.56 -6.62 -63.75
C GLU A 987 26.76 -7.36 -64.85
N SER A 988 26.34 -8.60 -64.59
CA SER A 988 25.58 -9.39 -65.58
C SER A 988 24.14 -8.94 -65.80
N LYS A 989 23.60 -8.06 -64.95
CA LYS A 989 22.18 -7.64 -65.00
C LYS A 989 21.98 -6.55 -66.06
N VAL A 990 21.10 -6.83 -67.01
CA VAL A 990 20.67 -5.86 -68.02
C VAL A 990 20.07 -4.61 -67.35
N GLY A 991 20.56 -3.44 -67.74
CA GLY A 991 20.12 -2.14 -67.19
C GLY A 991 20.81 -1.71 -65.89
N GLN A 992 21.81 -2.44 -65.39
CA GLN A 992 22.67 -1.99 -64.30
C GLN A 992 24.09 -1.77 -64.83
N ASP A 993 24.59 -0.54 -64.73
CA ASP A 993 25.96 -0.22 -65.12
C ASP A 993 26.90 -0.41 -63.92
N ILE A 994 27.89 -1.28 -64.05
CA ILE A 994 28.86 -1.57 -62.99
C ILE A 994 29.74 -0.37 -62.66
N LEU A 995 29.90 0.57 -63.61
CA LEU A 995 30.70 1.79 -63.47
C LEU A 995 30.27 2.62 -62.25
N ILE A 996 28.98 2.65 -61.92
CA ILE A 996 28.45 3.45 -60.81
C ILE A 996 28.85 2.94 -59.41
N TYR A 997 29.41 1.73 -59.32
CA TYR A 997 29.91 1.13 -58.07
C TYR A 997 31.43 1.33 -57.90
N HIS A 998 32.10 1.95 -58.87
CA HIS A 998 33.51 2.32 -58.78
C HIS A 998 33.67 3.78 -58.33
N SER A 999 34.88 4.13 -57.91
CA SER A 999 35.25 5.53 -57.59
C SER A 999 36.66 5.88 -58.09
N PHE A 1000 37.62 4.96 -57.91
CA PHE A 1000 38.98 5.20 -58.36
C PHE A 1000 39.10 5.14 -59.90
N GLY A 1001 39.76 6.15 -60.47
CA GLY A 1001 40.06 6.24 -61.90
C GLY A 1001 38.95 6.88 -62.74
N LEU A 1002 37.75 7.07 -62.18
CA LEU A 1002 36.61 7.59 -62.94
C LEU A 1002 36.85 8.99 -63.50
N ASP A 1003 37.56 9.84 -62.74
CA ASP A 1003 38.02 11.17 -63.14
C ASP A 1003 39.09 11.14 -64.25
N GLU A 1004 39.73 9.98 -64.45
CA GLU A 1004 40.77 9.77 -65.45
C GLU A 1004 40.25 8.99 -66.68
N GLY A 1005 39.02 8.48 -66.66
CA GLY A 1005 38.39 7.75 -67.77
C GLY A 1005 38.46 6.21 -67.68
N TYR A 1006 38.83 5.66 -66.52
CA TYR A 1006 38.93 4.21 -66.31
C TYR A 1006 38.39 3.76 -64.95
N TYR A 1007 38.33 2.45 -64.74
CA TYR A 1007 38.25 1.87 -63.40
C TYR A 1007 39.05 0.57 -63.34
N VAL A 1008 39.32 0.09 -62.13
CA VAL A 1008 40.03 -1.17 -61.89
C VAL A 1008 39.19 -2.14 -61.09
N ARG A 1009 39.42 -3.43 -61.30
CA ARG A 1009 38.76 -4.48 -60.51
C ARG A 1009 39.60 -5.73 -60.39
N ARG A 1010 39.40 -6.48 -59.32
CA ARG A 1010 39.91 -7.85 -59.18
C ARG A 1010 39.05 -8.78 -60.04
N ASN A 1011 39.62 -9.42 -61.06
CA ASN A 1011 38.85 -10.25 -62.01
C ASN A 1011 38.69 -11.71 -61.54
N LYS A 1012 39.73 -12.25 -60.90
CA LYS A 1012 39.85 -13.62 -60.42
C LYS A 1012 40.30 -13.61 -58.96
N ILE A 1013 39.92 -14.64 -58.24
CA ILE A 1013 40.34 -14.84 -56.84
C ILE A 1013 40.95 -16.24 -56.69
N PHE A 1014 41.81 -16.39 -55.70
CA PHE A 1014 42.45 -17.64 -55.30
C PHE A 1014 41.59 -18.35 -54.24
N ASN A 1015 41.39 -19.66 -54.41
CA ASN A 1015 40.75 -20.47 -53.39
C ASN A 1015 41.82 -21.06 -52.46
N LEU A 1016 41.95 -20.50 -51.26
CA LEU A 1016 42.90 -20.98 -50.24
C LEU A 1016 42.60 -22.41 -49.70
N GLU A 1017 41.57 -23.09 -50.19
CA GLU A 1017 41.35 -24.53 -49.98
C GLU A 1017 42.08 -25.40 -51.02
N ASN A 1018 42.43 -24.82 -52.17
CA ASN A 1018 43.27 -25.44 -53.18
C ASN A 1018 44.75 -25.22 -52.84
N LYS A 1019 45.56 -26.28 -52.92
CA LYS A 1019 47.00 -26.23 -52.65
C LYS A 1019 47.73 -25.28 -53.61
N ASN A 1020 47.48 -25.36 -54.92
CA ASN A 1020 48.20 -24.53 -55.88
C ASN A 1020 47.94 -23.03 -55.67
N ASP A 1021 46.73 -22.68 -55.26
CA ASP A 1021 46.31 -21.30 -55.00
C ASP A 1021 46.90 -20.76 -53.69
N ALA A 1022 47.05 -21.61 -52.66
CA ALA A 1022 47.74 -21.24 -51.42
C ALA A 1022 49.25 -21.03 -51.64
N GLU A 1023 49.87 -21.83 -52.53
CA GLU A 1023 51.29 -21.72 -52.87
C GLU A 1023 51.65 -20.38 -53.51
N PHE A 1024 50.71 -19.75 -54.24
CA PHE A 1024 50.90 -18.43 -54.85
C PHE A 1024 51.38 -17.39 -53.82
N PHE A 1025 50.77 -17.34 -52.64
CA PHE A 1025 51.10 -16.38 -51.59
C PHE A 1025 52.33 -16.75 -50.76
N LEU A 1026 52.96 -17.91 -51.04
CA LEU A 1026 54.21 -18.37 -50.41
C LEU A 1026 55.45 -18.06 -51.27
N GLN A 1027 55.28 -17.29 -52.34
CA GLN A 1027 56.34 -16.86 -53.24
C GLN A 1027 56.98 -15.53 -52.77
N ASP A 1028 57.96 -15.03 -53.52
CA ASP A 1028 58.57 -13.72 -53.25
C ASP A 1028 57.55 -12.58 -53.47
N GLU A 1029 57.61 -11.56 -52.62
CA GLU A 1029 56.66 -10.43 -52.64
C GLU A 1029 56.59 -9.75 -54.00
N LYS A 1030 57.74 -9.51 -54.65
CA LYS A 1030 57.77 -8.83 -55.95
C LYS A 1030 57.02 -9.64 -57.00
N LYS A 1031 57.24 -10.96 -57.00
CA LYS A 1031 56.59 -11.88 -57.95
C LYS A 1031 55.07 -11.93 -57.74
N ILE A 1032 54.63 -11.97 -56.48
CA ILE A 1032 53.20 -11.93 -56.14
C ILE A 1032 52.58 -10.62 -56.67
N SER A 1033 53.20 -9.48 -56.38
CA SER A 1033 52.70 -8.18 -56.81
C SER A 1033 52.64 -8.03 -58.32
N ASP A 1034 53.69 -8.43 -59.04
CA ASP A 1034 53.75 -8.34 -60.50
C ASP A 1034 52.69 -9.24 -61.16
N GLU A 1035 52.52 -10.48 -60.68
CA GLU A 1035 51.50 -11.39 -61.22
C GLU A 1035 50.08 -10.90 -60.91
N LEU A 1036 49.82 -10.36 -59.72
CA LEU A 1036 48.51 -9.78 -59.36
C LEU A 1036 48.14 -8.60 -60.27
N LEU A 1037 49.08 -7.72 -60.57
CA LEU A 1037 48.84 -6.57 -61.46
C LEU A 1037 48.59 -6.99 -62.92
N GLN A 1038 49.33 -7.99 -63.42
CA GLN A 1038 49.28 -8.36 -64.83
C GLN A 1038 48.11 -9.27 -65.20
N ASN A 1039 47.79 -10.26 -64.35
CA ASN A 1039 46.94 -11.39 -64.73
C ASN A 1039 45.56 -11.42 -64.04
N TYR A 1040 45.37 -10.50 -63.10
CA TYR A 1040 44.51 -10.72 -61.93
C TYR A 1040 43.73 -9.47 -61.53
N ILE A 1041 44.15 -8.31 -62.06
CA ILE A 1041 43.46 -7.03 -61.98
C ILE A 1041 43.18 -6.57 -63.42
N ASP A 1042 41.92 -6.25 -63.72
CA ASP A 1042 41.57 -5.62 -64.99
C ASP A 1042 41.71 -4.10 -64.86
N TYR A 1043 42.30 -3.46 -65.87
CA TYR A 1043 42.20 -2.04 -66.13
C TYR A 1043 41.21 -1.83 -67.28
N ILE A 1044 40.13 -1.09 -67.03
CA ILE A 1044 39.03 -0.93 -67.99
C ILE A 1044 38.88 0.54 -68.33
N ASP A 1045 39.25 0.89 -69.57
CA ASP A 1045 38.95 2.20 -70.17
C ASP A 1045 37.49 2.19 -70.63
N PHE A 1046 36.64 2.96 -69.94
CA PHE A 1046 35.21 3.02 -70.26
C PHE A 1046 34.87 4.04 -71.36
N LEU A 1047 35.85 4.84 -71.80
CA LEU A 1047 35.73 5.74 -72.94
C LEU A 1047 36.04 4.99 -74.25
N ASN A 1048 36.96 4.02 -74.22
CA ASN A 1048 37.32 3.16 -75.36
C ASN A 1048 37.25 1.66 -75.01
N PRO A 1049 36.04 1.06 -74.90
CA PRO A 1049 35.87 -0.33 -74.46
C PRO A 1049 36.53 -1.37 -75.38
N SER A 1050 36.88 -1.00 -76.62
CA SER A 1050 37.58 -1.83 -77.61
C SER A 1050 39.09 -1.98 -77.36
N SER A 1051 39.66 -1.27 -76.39
CA SER A 1051 41.12 -1.19 -76.13
C SER A 1051 41.64 -2.08 -75.00
N ASN A 1052 40.78 -2.89 -74.36
CA ASN A 1052 41.11 -3.71 -73.19
C ASN A 1052 42.33 -4.62 -73.41
N ASN A 1053 43.50 -4.19 -72.95
CA ASN A 1053 44.74 -4.96 -72.89
C ASN A 1053 45.39 -4.83 -71.51
N SER A 1054 46.09 -5.88 -71.10
CA SER A 1054 46.88 -5.99 -69.87
C SER A 1054 47.74 -4.74 -69.58
N VAL A 1055 47.82 -4.38 -68.30
CA VAL A 1055 48.57 -3.24 -67.74
C VAL A 1055 49.96 -3.11 -68.38
N ASP A 1056 50.14 -2.10 -69.24
CA ASP A 1056 51.44 -1.76 -69.81
C ASP A 1056 52.17 -0.81 -68.84
N LEU A 1057 53.21 -1.33 -68.17
CA LEU A 1057 53.96 -0.65 -67.10
C LEU A 1057 54.74 0.61 -67.56
N ASN A 1058 54.67 1.00 -68.83
CA ASN A 1058 55.47 2.08 -69.42
C ASN A 1058 54.78 3.46 -69.48
N LEU A 1059 53.55 3.62 -68.99
CA LEU A 1059 52.83 4.91 -69.08
C LEU A 1059 53.04 5.87 -67.89
N TYR A 1060 53.79 5.48 -66.85
CA TYR A 1060 53.90 6.27 -65.61
C TYR A 1060 55.18 7.12 -65.42
N GLU A 1061 56.05 7.24 -66.44
CA GLU A 1061 57.22 8.17 -66.37
C GLU A 1061 56.98 9.56 -67.00
N LYS A 1062 55.80 9.84 -67.57
CA LYS A 1062 55.49 11.16 -68.14
C LYS A 1062 54.33 11.84 -67.39
N GLY A 1063 54.58 12.18 -66.14
CA GLY A 1063 53.62 12.91 -65.31
C GLY A 1063 54.28 13.63 -64.13
N SER A 1064 55.51 14.11 -64.30
CA SER A 1064 56.18 15.00 -63.35
C SER A 1064 56.89 16.09 -64.13
N LEU A 1065 56.13 17.14 -64.50
CA LEU A 1065 56.57 18.52 -64.77
C LEU A 1065 55.32 19.27 -65.28
N GLY A 1066 54.71 20.03 -64.37
CA GLY A 1066 53.50 20.82 -64.54
C GLY A 1066 53.01 21.28 -63.19
#